data_AF-A0A1B1CI56-F1
#
_entry.id   AF-A0A1B1CI56-F1
#
_cell.length_a   1.000
_cell.length_b   1.000
_cell.length_c   1.000
_cell.angle_alpha   90.00
_cell.angle_beta   90.00
_cell.angle_gamma   90.00
#
_symmetry.space_group_name_H-M   'P 1'
#
loop_
_entity.id
_entity.type
_entity.pdbx_description
1 polymer ?
#
loop_
_entity_poly.entity_id
_entity_poly.type
_entity_poly.pdbx_seq_one_letter_code
_entity_poly.pdbx_strand_id
1 'polypeptide(L)'
;MLSVWSHRPRFLHLGLFFLAYVLACGFAQSLAIVPGTGISIWPPGGLFVATLILASRRSWPWWILAGCLAEMFSNFLWFYSPVPAAFLIYVGNALGAMVAAWLVNRTLKHPVQLETLQEVLTFVILAAGIAPIVSATVGSATLAWFAIQSQSFATAWPLWWIGDATGVLIVTPLALVLFHSWRSKTQFSTAQWVEACVLGLIFLGVAALSLSGYLPFAYIIMPPLLWAAVRFEFKGAAVSLALLALITAVFTITGASQFAGDPESQKHKQIMLQLFLAISAFSALIVAAISRQHQLAVLTLRQSVETLRDRERELSQLVDMVPSHVWRLTPDGEPTFFNRRMVDFLGLDVADSDRPGMSRLEAVLQATVHPDDATGFRDTLRHCLATGESFVMRYRLRRADGLYRWMSSRAEPMRDHAGNIVQWYGLCHDIDDQMRAEEAIRRSERQLQQMIDAVPVRIWSVEPTGGSIYFNKRYQDHFRAVIANFDARAEPRIDELLQQLVHPEDASGVQRTLRNCFEAGSGSTMRFRWLEKDGVYRWAECRVEPRRDDDGAVVQWYGVSLDIDEEVRALEALRDRERELSQLVDMVPAQIRRLTPEGEPVFFNKRLIDFFGLDVGDMDKPGMSRLSSVIHTLVHPDDASRLLETVHHSLASGDPFSIKYRMRRFDGAYRWVDGRAEPLRDQSGAIVQWYVISVDIDDEMRAQEALRDRERELSQLVDMVPSLLWRLNPEGAPTFFNQRLIDFLGLDIADMEKPGVSRLAALIEAAVHPDDAAGLEQALNHSLATGERFSSQYRLRRADGVYRWVKGSAEPLRDDNGRIVQWYGLSHDIDDQLRVEEALRERERSLWQLVETLPAMIDCAAPDGEPIYRSQQLRDFLGYNLEELDGTGKTRLDGTLDAGVHPDDVAGVKENYAHSLSTGEPYARRHRLRRHDGEYRWVETRAAPMRNAEGVIVQWNVICLDIDGEVHAEEDLRRAREGLARASQVASLAELSASIAHEVNQPLAAVVANSHACQRWLMAEPPNMERAQRTVERIIRDANSAADVVSRIRALFKQSVDRRTPSTLSGIVNEARNLMADEAWRRHVRMEVEVDATLPLIAIDRVQIQQVLINLIRNGIEAMDATTGDRVIEIRVRQIGNILQTEISDRGQGIDSPEKMFEPFFTTKENGMGMGLAICRSIVELHGGRLWAEKNNPCGATLIFTLPLETKAAL
;
A
#
# COMPACT_ATOMS: atom_id res chain seq x y z
N MET A 1 32.14 -14.81 60.61
CA MET A 1 32.80 -16.07 60.16
C MET A 1 31.80 -17.22 59.91
N LEU A 2 30.56 -16.96 59.47
CA LEU A 2 29.58 -18.01 59.13
C LEU A 2 28.83 -17.64 57.84
N SER A 3 29.36 -17.98 56.66
CA SER A 3 28.55 -18.10 55.43
C SER A 3 29.20 -18.92 54.30
N VAL A 4 30.49 -19.30 54.41
CA VAL A 4 31.19 -20.15 53.41
C VAL A 4 30.56 -21.56 53.27
N TRP A 5 29.90 -22.05 54.31
CA TRP A 5 29.31 -23.39 54.36
C TRP A 5 27.98 -23.53 53.59
N SER A 6 27.33 -22.42 53.23
CA SER A 6 26.02 -22.42 52.56
C SER A 6 26.07 -22.73 51.05
N HIS A 7 27.23 -22.56 50.39
CA HIS A 7 27.39 -22.71 48.94
C HIS A 7 28.16 -24.00 48.57
N ARG A 8 27.88 -25.09 49.30
CA ARG A 8 28.59 -26.36 49.14
C ARG A 8 28.25 -27.02 47.79
N PRO A 9 29.24 -27.41 46.97
CA PRO A 9 29.00 -28.25 45.80
C PRO A 9 28.43 -29.61 46.19
N ARG A 10 27.70 -30.27 45.29
CA ARG A 10 27.24 -31.65 45.50
C ARG A 10 28.44 -32.56 45.76
N PHE A 11 28.37 -33.36 46.81
CA PHE A 11 29.43 -34.31 47.19
C PHE A 11 29.91 -35.19 46.03
N LEU A 12 28.98 -35.64 45.18
CA LEU A 12 29.33 -36.42 43.98
C LEU A 12 30.32 -35.70 43.08
N HIS A 13 30.18 -34.38 42.89
CA HIS A 13 31.07 -33.62 42.01
C HIS A 13 32.45 -33.42 42.66
N LEU A 14 32.51 -33.23 43.98
CA LEU A 14 33.77 -33.19 44.74
C LEU A 14 34.50 -34.53 44.67
N GLY A 15 33.75 -35.64 44.78
CA GLY A 15 34.30 -37.01 44.65
C GLY A 15 34.81 -37.31 43.24
N LEU A 16 34.07 -36.90 42.20
CA LEU A 16 34.51 -37.03 40.81
C LEU A 16 35.76 -36.20 40.52
N PHE A 17 35.82 -34.96 41.00
CA PHE A 17 37.01 -34.12 40.89
C PHE A 17 38.21 -34.74 41.61
N PHE A 18 38.02 -35.23 42.84
CA PHE A 18 39.08 -35.92 43.58
C PHE A 18 39.63 -37.11 42.79
N LEU A 19 38.75 -37.99 42.28
CA LEU A 19 39.16 -39.16 41.51
C LEU A 19 39.89 -38.76 40.21
N ALA A 20 39.34 -37.80 39.47
CA ALA A 20 39.95 -37.31 38.23
C ALA A 20 41.30 -36.65 38.48
N TYR A 21 41.46 -35.91 39.59
CA TYR A 21 42.72 -35.29 39.99
C TYR A 21 43.78 -36.35 40.32
N VAL A 22 43.42 -37.39 41.10
CA VAL A 22 44.33 -38.50 41.44
C VAL A 22 44.78 -39.28 40.19
N LEU A 23 43.85 -39.54 39.26
CA LEU A 23 44.16 -40.18 37.98
C LEU A 23 45.05 -39.30 37.10
N ALA A 24 44.80 -37.99 37.07
CA ALA A 24 45.61 -37.02 36.35
C ALA A 24 47.05 -36.95 36.90
N CYS A 25 47.22 -37.03 38.22
CA CYS A 25 48.54 -37.16 38.86
C CYS A 25 49.25 -38.45 38.46
N GLY A 26 48.54 -39.59 38.45
CA GLY A 26 49.10 -40.88 38.00
C GLY A 26 49.52 -40.85 36.54
N PHE A 27 48.73 -40.23 35.67
CA PHE A 27 49.07 -40.02 34.26
C PHE A 27 50.29 -39.10 34.11
N ALA A 28 50.36 -37.99 34.85
CA ALA A 28 51.52 -37.10 34.87
C ALA A 28 52.80 -37.83 35.30
N GLN A 29 52.71 -38.71 36.31
CA GLN A 29 53.83 -39.53 36.77
C GLN A 29 54.24 -40.58 35.73
N SER A 30 53.29 -41.18 35.01
CA SER A 30 53.59 -42.13 33.93
C SER A 30 54.38 -41.49 32.77
N LEU A 31 54.25 -40.18 32.60
CA LEU A 31 55.01 -39.40 31.62
C LEU A 31 56.44 -39.05 32.07
N ALA A 32 56.82 -39.39 33.30
CA ALA A 32 58.12 -39.10 33.91
C ALA A 32 59.05 -40.32 34.01
N ILE A 33 58.77 -41.41 33.28
CA ILE A 33 59.36 -42.77 33.48
C ILE A 33 60.88 -42.87 33.23
N VAL A 34 61.59 -41.79 32.87
CA VAL A 34 63.06 -41.77 32.94
C VAL A 34 63.49 -41.27 34.33
N PRO A 35 64.20 -42.08 35.15
CA PRO A 35 64.62 -41.67 36.49
C PRO A 35 65.44 -40.37 36.43
N GLY A 36 64.95 -39.31 37.09
CA GLY A 36 65.62 -38.00 37.16
C GLY A 36 65.15 -36.93 36.16
N THR A 37 64.23 -37.25 35.25
CA THR A 37 63.58 -36.24 34.38
C THR A 37 62.31 -35.72 35.05
N GLY A 38 62.12 -34.40 35.07
CA GLY A 38 60.92 -33.78 35.65
C GLY A 38 59.64 -34.16 34.90
N ILE A 39 58.48 -33.83 35.46
CA ILE A 39 57.18 -34.16 34.86
C ILE A 39 56.97 -33.39 33.54
N SER A 40 56.67 -34.11 32.46
CA SER A 40 56.56 -33.50 31.12
C SER A 40 55.32 -32.63 30.96
N ILE A 41 54.16 -33.04 31.46
CA ILE A 41 52.94 -32.21 31.48
C ILE A 41 52.24 -32.36 32.81
N TRP A 42 51.59 -31.30 33.30
CA TRP A 42 50.82 -31.35 34.55
C TRP A 42 49.30 -31.23 34.35
N PRO A 43 48.63 -32.32 33.92
CA PRO A 43 47.18 -32.44 33.80
C PRO A 43 46.33 -31.97 35.00
N PRO A 44 46.74 -32.22 36.28
CA PRO A 44 45.95 -31.77 37.43
C PRO A 44 45.73 -30.26 37.44
N GLY A 45 46.73 -29.48 37.01
CA GLY A 45 46.61 -28.02 36.90
C GLY A 45 45.48 -27.60 35.95
N GLY A 46 45.41 -28.20 34.76
CA GLY A 46 44.34 -27.89 33.79
C GLY A 46 42.94 -28.30 34.26
N LEU A 47 42.81 -29.47 34.91
CA LEU A 47 41.55 -29.90 35.51
C LEU A 47 41.09 -28.94 36.62
N PHE A 48 42.04 -28.48 37.44
CA PHE A 48 41.77 -27.56 38.54
C PHE A 48 41.34 -26.18 38.04
N VAL A 49 42.03 -25.64 37.03
CA VAL A 49 41.64 -24.40 36.35
C VAL A 49 40.23 -24.50 35.76
N ALA A 50 39.92 -25.57 35.01
CA ALA A 50 38.59 -25.78 34.43
C ALA A 50 37.50 -25.78 35.50
N THR A 51 37.76 -26.46 36.61
CA THR A 51 36.82 -26.59 37.73
C THR A 51 36.55 -25.24 38.39
N LEU A 52 37.59 -24.43 38.63
CA LEU A 52 37.44 -23.12 39.26
C LEU A 52 36.84 -22.05 38.31
N ILE A 53 37.05 -22.17 37.00
CA ILE A 53 36.39 -21.34 35.99
C ILE A 53 34.88 -21.55 36.02
N LEU A 54 34.43 -22.82 36.07
CA LEU A 54 33.00 -23.17 36.09
C LEU A 54 32.35 -23.04 37.47
N ALA A 55 33.12 -23.17 38.54
CA ALA A 55 32.61 -23.10 39.91
C ALA A 55 32.37 -21.65 40.35
N SER A 56 31.31 -21.43 41.14
CA SER A 56 31.09 -20.12 41.76
C SER A 56 32.22 -19.79 42.72
N ARG A 57 32.66 -18.53 42.76
CA ARG A 57 33.75 -18.05 43.64
C ARG A 57 33.51 -18.40 45.12
N ARG A 58 32.25 -18.42 45.56
CA ARG A 58 31.85 -18.79 46.93
C ARG A 58 32.14 -20.26 47.26
N SER A 59 32.21 -21.13 46.24
CA SER A 59 32.47 -22.56 46.39
C SER A 59 33.94 -22.97 46.26
N TRP A 60 34.83 -22.05 45.85
CA TRP A 60 36.27 -22.32 45.66
C TRP A 60 36.95 -22.98 46.86
N PRO A 61 36.69 -22.60 48.14
CA PRO A 61 37.32 -23.26 49.28
C PRO A 61 37.08 -24.77 49.35
N TRP A 62 35.92 -25.26 48.87
CA TRP A 62 35.61 -26.68 48.84
C TRP A 62 36.42 -27.44 47.78
N TRP A 63 36.61 -26.83 46.61
CA TRP A 63 37.42 -27.41 45.53
C TRP A 63 38.90 -27.40 45.87
N ILE A 64 39.38 -26.34 46.55
CA ILE A 64 40.73 -26.27 47.08
C ILE A 64 40.93 -27.36 48.14
N LEU A 65 40.03 -27.49 49.11
CA LEU A 65 40.16 -28.57 50.11
C LEU A 65 40.16 -29.97 49.47
N ALA A 66 39.27 -30.22 48.51
CA ALA A 66 39.23 -31.49 47.78
C ALA A 66 40.51 -31.74 46.97
N GLY A 67 41.06 -30.71 46.32
CA GLY A 67 42.32 -30.79 45.60
C GLY A 67 43.51 -31.06 46.53
N CYS A 68 43.52 -30.46 47.72
CA CYS A 68 44.57 -30.69 48.73
C CYS A 68 44.56 -32.15 49.18
N LEU A 69 43.39 -32.69 49.50
CA LEU A 69 43.24 -34.10 49.86
C LEU A 69 43.66 -35.02 48.70
N ALA A 70 43.26 -34.68 47.47
CA ALA A 70 43.64 -35.43 46.27
C ALA A 70 45.15 -35.43 46.03
N GLU A 71 45.81 -34.28 46.18
CA GLU A 71 47.26 -34.18 46.04
C GLU A 71 47.98 -34.97 47.14
N MET A 72 47.56 -34.88 48.41
CA MET A 72 48.20 -35.63 49.49
C MET A 72 48.05 -37.14 49.29
N PHE A 73 46.88 -37.59 48.85
CA PHE A 73 46.64 -38.98 48.50
C PHE A 73 47.48 -39.42 47.28
N SER A 74 47.58 -38.55 46.27
CA SER A 74 48.40 -38.79 45.07
C SER A 74 49.89 -38.82 45.39
N ASN A 75 50.37 -37.99 46.31
CA ASN A 75 51.74 -38.03 46.79
C ASN A 75 52.05 -39.35 47.48
N PHE A 76 51.13 -39.85 48.32
CA PHE A 76 51.27 -41.17 48.94
C PHE A 76 51.30 -42.31 47.91
N LEU A 77 50.50 -42.21 46.85
CA LEU A 77 50.33 -43.28 45.86
C LEU A 77 51.43 -43.28 44.77
N TRP A 78 51.85 -42.10 44.30
CA TRP A 78 52.65 -41.94 43.08
C TRP A 78 54.03 -41.33 43.29
N PHE A 79 54.16 -40.28 44.12
CA PHE A 79 55.36 -39.41 44.14
C PHE A 79 56.27 -39.60 45.34
N TYR A 80 55.75 -40.07 46.48
CA TYR A 80 56.48 -40.37 47.72
C TYR A 80 57.37 -39.22 48.24
N SER A 81 57.02 -37.97 47.93
CA SER A 81 57.79 -36.80 48.35
C SER A 81 57.54 -36.48 49.84
N PRO A 82 58.47 -35.81 50.54
CA PRO A 82 58.24 -35.35 51.91
C PRO A 82 56.93 -34.56 52.02
N VAL A 83 56.10 -34.89 53.00
CA VAL A 83 54.77 -34.27 53.17
C VAL A 83 54.81 -32.73 53.16
N PRO A 84 55.78 -32.06 53.84
CA PRO A 84 55.89 -30.60 53.77
C PRO A 84 56.17 -30.07 52.36
N ALA A 85 56.99 -30.78 51.57
CA ALA A 85 57.29 -30.40 50.19
C ALA A 85 56.07 -30.60 49.28
N ALA A 86 55.37 -31.74 49.41
CA ALA A 86 54.16 -32.00 48.63
C ALA A 86 53.06 -30.96 48.92
N PHE A 87 52.92 -30.55 50.18
CA PHE A 87 51.97 -29.52 50.57
C PHE A 87 52.33 -28.14 49.99
N LEU A 88 53.60 -27.75 49.98
CA LEU A 88 54.03 -26.47 49.38
C LEU A 88 53.85 -26.46 47.85
N ILE A 89 54.15 -27.59 47.18
CA ILE A 89 53.87 -27.78 45.75
C ILE A 89 52.38 -27.62 45.47
N TYR A 90 51.53 -28.27 46.28
CA TYR A 90 50.07 -28.11 46.19
C TYR A 90 49.63 -26.66 46.32
N VAL A 91 50.15 -25.92 47.31
CA VAL A 91 49.82 -24.51 47.52
C VAL A 91 50.17 -23.69 46.28
N GLY A 92 51.32 -23.94 45.66
CA GLY A 92 51.70 -23.32 44.39
C GLY A 92 50.70 -23.60 43.26
N ASN A 93 50.33 -24.87 43.09
CA ASN A 93 49.37 -25.30 42.07
C ASN A 93 47.96 -24.73 42.29
N ALA A 94 47.50 -24.69 43.54
CA ALA A 94 46.21 -24.12 43.91
C ALA A 94 46.16 -22.60 43.69
N LEU A 95 47.22 -21.88 44.06
CA LEU A 95 47.35 -20.45 43.80
C LEU A 95 47.37 -20.16 42.29
N GLY A 96 48.14 -20.94 41.51
CA GLY A 96 48.15 -20.86 40.05
C GLY A 96 46.76 -21.04 39.46
N ALA A 97 46.03 -22.08 39.87
CA ALA A 97 44.67 -22.34 39.39
C ALA A 97 43.67 -21.23 39.77
N MET A 98 43.77 -20.68 40.99
CA MET A 98 42.95 -19.57 41.44
C MET A 98 43.22 -18.29 40.64
N VAL A 99 44.49 -17.98 40.37
CA VAL A 99 44.90 -16.81 39.58
C VAL A 99 44.40 -16.94 38.15
N ALA A 100 44.55 -18.11 37.53
CA ALA A 100 44.03 -18.40 36.19
C ALA A 100 42.51 -18.15 36.12
N ALA A 101 41.74 -18.79 37.00
CA ALA A 101 40.30 -18.67 37.01
C ALA A 101 39.83 -17.24 37.34
N TRP A 102 40.55 -16.52 38.22
CA TRP A 102 40.23 -15.13 38.54
C TRP A 102 40.48 -14.18 37.36
N LEU A 103 41.64 -14.29 36.71
CA LEU A 103 42.02 -13.45 35.57
C LEU A 103 41.07 -13.64 34.39
N VAL A 104 40.78 -14.90 34.03
CA VAL A 104 39.88 -15.23 32.92
C VAL A 104 38.45 -14.78 33.21
N ASN A 105 37.90 -15.09 34.40
CA ASN A 105 36.52 -14.67 34.74
C ASN A 105 36.38 -13.15 34.89
N ARG A 106 37.45 -12.44 35.28
CA ARG A 106 37.43 -10.97 35.38
C ARG A 106 37.43 -10.30 34.02
N THR A 107 38.14 -10.86 33.04
CA THR A 107 38.29 -10.27 31.71
C THR A 107 37.09 -10.57 30.80
N LEU A 108 36.57 -11.80 30.82
CA LEU A 108 35.50 -12.22 29.90
C LEU A 108 34.08 -11.85 30.37
N LYS A 109 33.88 -11.49 31.65
CA LYS A 109 32.59 -11.06 32.29
C LYS A 109 31.38 -12.01 32.13
N HIS A 110 31.51 -13.06 31.33
CA HIS A 110 30.52 -14.09 31.00
C HIS A 110 31.14 -15.49 31.20
N PRO A 111 30.34 -16.56 31.36
CA PRO A 111 30.85 -17.92 31.52
C PRO A 111 31.67 -18.33 30.29
N VAL A 112 32.90 -18.78 30.53
CA VAL A 112 33.88 -19.10 29.49
C VAL A 112 33.43 -20.32 28.69
N GLN A 113 33.24 -20.15 27.39
CA GLN A 113 32.84 -21.24 26.49
C GLN A 113 33.89 -21.54 25.41
N LEU A 114 34.89 -20.67 25.25
CA LEU A 114 35.99 -20.78 24.29
C LEU A 114 35.48 -20.84 22.84
N GLU A 115 34.47 -20.01 22.54
CA GLU A 115 33.80 -20.02 21.22
C GLU A 115 34.34 -18.95 20.28
N THR A 116 34.92 -17.89 20.83
CA THR A 116 35.47 -16.76 20.08
C THR A 116 36.98 -16.72 20.15
N LEU A 117 37.62 -16.12 19.14
CA LEU A 117 39.06 -15.92 19.13
C LEU A 117 39.54 -15.11 20.35
N GLN A 118 38.75 -14.12 20.77
CA GLN A 118 39.06 -13.31 21.94
C GLN A 118 39.07 -14.14 23.24
N GLU A 119 38.11 -15.03 23.42
CA GLU A 119 38.05 -15.93 24.58
C GLU A 119 39.25 -16.88 24.62
N VAL A 120 39.59 -17.49 23.48
CA VAL A 120 40.73 -18.41 23.37
C VAL A 120 42.05 -17.68 23.61
N LEU A 121 42.27 -16.50 23.01
CA LEU A 121 43.48 -15.71 23.26
C LEU A 121 43.59 -15.28 24.73
N THR A 122 42.49 -14.84 25.33
CA THR A 122 42.44 -14.46 26.76
C THR A 122 42.79 -15.66 27.64
N PHE A 123 42.23 -16.83 27.34
CA PHE A 123 42.52 -18.07 28.04
C PHE A 123 44.00 -18.48 27.89
N VAL A 124 44.54 -18.52 26.67
CA VAL A 124 45.94 -18.88 26.43
C VAL A 124 46.88 -17.94 27.17
N ILE A 125 46.70 -16.63 27.06
CA ILE A 125 47.60 -15.64 27.65
C ILE A 125 47.50 -15.68 29.17
N LEU A 126 46.29 -15.60 29.73
CA LEU A 126 46.10 -15.42 31.17
C LEU A 126 46.18 -16.74 31.96
N ALA A 127 45.55 -17.81 31.47
CA ALA A 127 45.49 -19.08 32.20
C ALA A 127 46.65 -20.02 31.89
N ALA A 128 47.16 -20.07 30.65
CA ALA A 128 48.29 -20.94 30.30
C ALA A 128 49.64 -20.21 30.28
N GLY A 129 49.68 -18.92 29.95
CA GLY A 129 50.91 -18.13 29.96
C GLY A 129 51.28 -17.59 31.34
N ILE A 130 50.41 -16.74 31.89
CA ILE A 130 50.71 -15.96 33.11
C ILE A 130 50.50 -16.75 34.39
N ALA A 131 49.35 -17.41 34.57
CA ALA A 131 49.04 -18.07 35.84
C ALA A 131 50.03 -19.17 36.27
N PRO A 132 50.59 -20.00 35.37
CA PRO A 132 51.58 -21.01 35.74
C PRO A 132 52.92 -20.45 36.26
N ILE A 133 53.18 -19.14 36.11
CA ILE A 133 54.36 -18.50 36.73
C ILE A 133 54.31 -18.65 38.24
N VAL A 134 53.11 -18.62 38.84
CA VAL A 134 52.92 -18.74 40.29
C VAL A 134 53.26 -20.16 40.75
N SER A 135 52.71 -21.18 40.09
CA SER A 135 52.99 -22.58 40.43
C SER A 135 54.43 -22.96 40.14
N ALA A 136 55.00 -22.53 39.01
CA ALA A 136 56.40 -22.79 38.66
C ALA A 136 57.38 -22.17 39.66
N THR A 137 57.10 -20.96 40.16
CA THR A 137 57.95 -20.28 41.14
C THR A 137 57.92 -21.00 42.49
N VAL A 138 56.73 -21.33 43.00
CA VAL A 138 56.58 -22.01 44.28
C VAL A 138 57.10 -23.45 44.21
N GLY A 139 56.78 -24.18 43.13
CA GLY A 139 57.23 -25.55 42.89
C GLY A 139 58.75 -25.66 42.78
N SER A 140 59.38 -24.81 41.97
CA SER A 140 60.84 -24.81 41.78
C SER A 140 61.60 -24.37 43.03
N ALA A 141 61.07 -23.41 43.79
CA ALA A 141 61.65 -23.01 45.08
C ALA A 141 61.57 -24.16 46.10
N THR A 142 60.46 -24.90 46.10
CA THR A 142 60.26 -26.05 46.98
C THR A 142 61.22 -27.20 46.64
N LEU A 143 61.39 -27.51 45.34
CA LEU A 143 62.36 -28.53 44.91
C LEU A 143 63.79 -28.17 45.35
N ALA A 144 64.19 -26.91 45.16
CA ALA A 144 65.51 -26.43 45.54
C ALA A 144 65.72 -26.45 47.07
N TRP A 145 64.70 -26.06 47.84
CA TRP A 145 64.76 -26.00 49.31
C TRP A 145 64.88 -27.37 49.97
N PHE A 146 64.20 -28.39 49.43
CA PHE A 146 64.22 -29.75 49.95
C PHE A 146 65.25 -30.66 49.26
N ALA A 147 66.09 -30.11 48.37
CA ALA A 147 67.08 -30.85 47.58
C ALA A 147 66.48 -32.06 46.82
N ILE A 148 65.23 -31.96 46.38
CA ILE A 148 64.52 -33.03 45.68
C ILE A 148 65.06 -33.13 44.25
N GLN A 149 65.48 -34.33 43.83
CA GLN A 149 66.05 -34.61 42.50
C GLN A 149 67.30 -33.78 42.13
N SER A 150 67.98 -33.18 43.11
CA SER A 150 69.20 -32.36 42.90
C SER A 150 69.05 -31.21 41.89
N GLN A 151 67.82 -30.70 41.70
CA GLN A 151 67.57 -29.59 40.76
C GLN A 151 67.77 -28.22 41.41
N SER A 152 68.32 -27.27 40.63
CA SER A 152 68.40 -25.86 41.04
C SER A 152 67.16 -25.10 40.58
N PHE A 153 66.81 -24.01 41.27
CA PHE A 153 65.68 -23.16 40.89
C PHE A 153 65.70 -22.77 39.40
N ALA A 154 66.84 -22.31 38.89
CA ALA A 154 67.00 -21.87 37.50
C ALA A 154 66.84 -22.99 36.47
N THR A 155 67.07 -24.24 36.87
CA THR A 155 66.96 -25.40 35.98
C THR A 155 65.58 -26.05 36.00
N ALA A 156 64.90 -26.01 37.14
CA ALA A 156 63.54 -26.52 37.32
C ALA A 156 62.47 -25.57 36.78
N TRP A 157 62.65 -24.26 36.94
CA TRP A 157 61.60 -23.27 36.66
C TRP A 157 61.06 -23.29 35.22
N PRO A 158 61.90 -23.31 34.16
CA PRO A 158 61.39 -23.33 32.79
C PRO A 158 60.64 -24.63 32.45
N LEU A 159 61.13 -25.78 32.92
CA LEU A 159 60.50 -27.07 32.70
C LEU A 159 59.15 -27.17 33.41
N TRP A 160 59.06 -26.62 34.62
CA TRP A 160 57.83 -26.56 35.40
C TRP A 160 56.80 -25.66 34.73
N TRP A 161 57.21 -24.46 34.32
CA TRP A 161 56.32 -23.50 33.66
C TRP A 161 55.74 -24.05 32.37
N ILE A 162 56.57 -24.61 31.47
CA ILE A 162 56.08 -25.18 30.20
C ILE A 162 55.20 -26.42 30.46
N GLY A 163 55.54 -27.26 31.44
CA GLY A 163 54.75 -28.44 31.81
C GLY A 163 53.35 -28.10 32.33
N ASP A 164 53.24 -27.09 33.21
CA ASP A 164 51.96 -26.59 33.72
C ASP A 164 51.17 -25.88 32.62
N ALA A 165 51.81 -25.02 31.82
CA ALA A 165 51.17 -24.33 30.70
C ALA A 165 50.56 -25.32 29.70
N THR A 166 51.30 -26.37 29.35
CA THR A 166 50.85 -27.42 28.43
C THR A 166 49.71 -28.23 29.04
N GLY A 167 49.79 -28.55 30.34
CA GLY A 167 48.70 -29.21 31.08
C GLY A 167 47.41 -28.39 31.05
N VAL A 168 47.51 -27.07 31.24
CA VAL A 168 46.38 -26.13 31.15
C VAL A 168 45.81 -26.08 29.73
N LEU A 169 46.65 -25.97 28.70
CA LEU A 169 46.23 -25.88 27.30
C LEU A 169 45.53 -27.13 26.77
N ILE A 170 45.83 -28.31 27.30
CA ILE A 170 45.25 -29.58 26.82
C ILE A 170 44.04 -29.97 27.67
N VAL A 171 44.21 -29.96 29.00
CA VAL A 171 43.22 -30.54 29.91
C VAL A 171 42.09 -29.59 30.23
N THR A 172 42.34 -28.28 30.28
CA THR A 172 41.28 -27.30 30.55
C THR A 172 40.22 -27.30 29.44
N PRO A 173 40.58 -27.20 28.13
CA PRO A 173 39.63 -27.34 27.04
C PRO A 173 38.85 -28.65 27.08
N LEU A 174 39.52 -29.78 27.31
CA LEU A 174 38.89 -31.09 27.37
C LEU A 174 37.86 -31.17 28.50
N ALA A 175 38.22 -30.71 29.70
CA ALA A 175 37.32 -30.69 30.84
C ALA A 175 36.11 -29.79 30.57
N LEU A 176 36.30 -28.60 30.00
CA LEU A 176 35.20 -27.70 29.61
C LEU A 176 34.26 -28.35 28.58
N VAL A 177 34.80 -29.04 27.57
CA VAL A 177 34.02 -29.79 26.58
C VAL A 177 33.22 -30.91 27.23
N LEU A 178 33.82 -31.68 28.13
CA LEU A 178 33.13 -32.77 28.83
C LEU A 178 32.00 -32.22 29.72
N PHE A 179 32.23 -31.13 30.45
CA PHE A 179 31.22 -30.51 31.31
C PHE A 179 30.06 -29.89 30.50
N HIS A 180 30.33 -29.26 29.36
CA HIS A 180 29.30 -28.70 28.48
C HIS A 180 28.54 -29.76 27.69
N SER A 181 29.25 -30.76 27.13
CA SER A 181 28.63 -31.83 26.35
C SER A 181 27.71 -32.72 27.19
N TRP A 182 28.06 -32.96 28.47
CA TRP A 182 27.20 -33.71 29.39
C TRP A 182 25.87 -33.01 29.69
N ARG A 183 25.78 -31.69 29.49
CA ARG A 183 24.54 -30.90 29.62
C ARG A 183 23.77 -30.72 28.32
N SER A 184 24.40 -30.93 27.15
CA SER A 184 23.79 -30.69 25.84
C SER A 184 23.25 -31.97 25.20
N LYS A 185 22.00 -31.97 24.71
CA LYS A 185 21.39 -33.08 23.95
C LYS A 185 21.72 -33.01 22.44
N THR A 186 22.96 -32.71 22.07
CA THR A 186 23.33 -32.67 20.63
C THR A 186 23.65 -34.08 20.14
N GLN A 187 22.80 -34.66 19.29
CA GLN A 187 23.05 -35.94 18.61
C GLN A 187 23.74 -35.66 17.27
N PHE A 188 24.94 -36.21 17.07
CA PHE A 188 25.59 -36.19 15.76
C PHE A 188 24.80 -37.04 14.77
N SER A 189 24.72 -36.60 13.51
CA SER A 189 24.15 -37.42 12.44
C SER A 189 25.04 -38.63 12.13
N THR A 190 24.46 -39.68 11.54
CA THR A 190 25.21 -40.89 11.15
C THR A 190 26.40 -40.55 10.23
N ALA A 191 26.24 -39.56 9.34
CA ALA A 191 27.31 -39.08 8.46
C ALA A 191 28.45 -38.40 9.22
N GLN A 192 28.13 -37.56 10.22
CA GLN A 192 29.13 -36.90 11.07
C GLN A 192 29.90 -37.91 11.92
N TRP A 193 29.25 -38.99 12.38
CA TRP A 193 29.93 -40.08 13.07
C TRP A 193 30.91 -40.83 12.19
N VAL A 194 30.51 -41.18 10.96
CA VAL A 194 31.40 -41.84 9.99
C VAL A 194 32.61 -40.96 9.69
N GLU A 195 32.39 -39.67 9.44
CA GLU A 195 33.46 -38.70 9.19
C GLU A 195 34.40 -38.57 10.40
N ALA A 196 33.87 -38.51 11.62
CA ALA A 196 34.66 -38.47 12.84
C ALA A 196 35.51 -39.75 13.02
N CYS A 197 34.95 -40.92 12.71
CA CYS A 197 35.68 -42.18 12.77
C CYS A 197 36.81 -42.24 11.74
N VAL A 198 36.56 -41.83 10.49
CA VAL A 198 37.58 -41.80 9.43
C VAL A 198 38.71 -40.83 9.79
N LEU A 199 38.35 -39.62 10.20
CA LEU A 199 39.33 -38.60 10.58
C LEU A 199 40.11 -39.03 11.83
N GLY A 200 39.45 -39.67 12.79
CA GLY A 200 40.08 -40.27 13.96
C GLY A 200 41.09 -41.36 13.59
N LEU A 201 40.76 -42.26 12.67
CA LEU A 201 41.69 -43.31 12.19
C LEU A 201 42.91 -42.72 11.50
N ILE A 202 42.72 -41.71 10.63
CA ILE A 202 43.81 -41.00 9.96
C ILE A 202 44.71 -40.33 11.01
N PHE A 203 44.11 -39.61 11.97
CA PHE A 203 44.84 -38.95 13.04
C PHE A 203 45.66 -39.94 13.87
N LEU A 204 45.05 -41.05 14.30
CA LEU A 204 45.73 -42.10 15.08
C LEU A 204 46.87 -42.74 14.30
N GLY A 205 46.66 -43.06 13.02
CA GLY A 205 47.68 -43.66 12.15
C GLY A 205 48.88 -42.74 11.94
N VAL A 206 48.63 -41.47 11.60
CA VAL A 206 49.68 -40.46 11.40
C VAL A 206 50.41 -40.18 12.72
N ALA A 207 49.69 -40.08 13.84
CA ALA A 207 50.28 -39.88 15.16
C ALA A 207 51.20 -41.03 15.56
N ALA A 208 50.76 -42.29 15.40
CA ALA A 208 51.58 -43.46 15.70
C ALA A 208 52.84 -43.55 14.81
N LEU A 209 52.68 -43.37 13.49
CA LEU A 209 53.81 -43.42 12.55
C LEU A 209 54.82 -42.29 12.80
N SER A 210 54.35 -41.09 13.08
CA SER A 210 55.23 -39.95 13.37
C SER A 210 55.93 -40.08 14.71
N LEU A 211 55.20 -40.43 15.78
CA LEU A 211 55.78 -40.54 17.11
C LEU A 211 56.73 -41.72 17.25
N SER A 212 56.51 -42.83 16.54
CA SER A 212 57.41 -43.99 16.51
C SER A 212 58.78 -43.73 15.83
N GLY A 213 58.99 -42.53 15.27
CA GLY A 213 60.21 -42.19 14.54
C GLY A 213 60.26 -42.73 13.10
N TYR A 214 59.21 -43.40 12.62
CA TYR A 214 59.12 -43.86 11.22
C TYR A 214 59.04 -42.69 10.23
N LEU A 215 58.39 -41.59 10.63
CA LEU A 215 58.40 -40.34 9.86
C LEU A 215 59.39 -39.34 10.50
N PRO A 216 60.18 -38.60 9.70
CA PRO A 216 61.23 -37.71 10.20
C PRO A 216 60.71 -36.42 10.87
N PHE A 217 59.40 -36.16 10.86
CA PHE A 217 58.82 -34.90 11.35
C PHE A 217 57.62 -35.13 12.28
N ALA A 218 57.75 -34.73 13.55
CA ALA A 218 56.66 -34.74 14.55
C ALA A 218 55.43 -33.90 14.12
N TYR A 219 55.66 -32.79 13.43
CA TYR A 219 54.62 -31.83 13.05
C TYR A 219 53.73 -32.30 11.89
N ILE A 220 53.99 -33.47 11.29
CA ILE A 220 53.10 -34.05 10.28
C ILE A 220 51.73 -34.46 10.85
N ILE A 221 51.61 -34.49 12.19
CA ILE A 221 50.35 -34.70 12.90
C ILE A 221 49.47 -33.43 12.87
N MET A 222 50.02 -32.25 12.53
CA MET A 222 49.28 -30.99 12.53
C MET A 222 48.12 -30.96 11.52
N PRO A 223 48.26 -31.35 10.24
CA PRO A 223 47.14 -31.30 9.30
C PRO A 223 45.90 -32.07 9.76
N PRO A 224 45.96 -33.35 10.21
CA PRO A 224 44.76 -34.03 10.72
C PRO A 224 44.26 -33.45 12.05
N LEU A 225 45.15 -32.93 12.90
CA LEU A 225 44.77 -32.22 14.14
C LEU A 225 43.96 -30.95 13.85
N LEU A 226 44.47 -30.12 12.93
CA LEU A 226 43.82 -28.87 12.50
C LEU A 226 42.54 -29.17 11.72
N TRP A 227 42.50 -30.26 10.93
CA TRP A 227 41.28 -30.69 10.27
C TRP A 227 40.20 -31.09 11.30
N ALA A 228 40.56 -31.82 12.36
CA ALA A 228 39.64 -32.09 13.46
C ALA A 228 39.10 -30.80 14.10
N ALA A 229 39.98 -29.80 14.29
CA ALA A 229 39.65 -28.49 14.86
C ALA A 229 38.73 -27.66 13.94
N VAL A 230 38.91 -27.70 12.62
CA VAL A 230 38.02 -27.02 11.67
C VAL A 230 36.67 -27.73 11.58
N ARG A 231 36.68 -29.07 11.54
CA ARG A 231 35.47 -29.83 11.22
C ARG A 231 34.55 -30.05 12.41
N PHE A 232 35.12 -30.33 13.57
CA PHE A 232 34.39 -30.60 14.81
C PHE A 232 34.64 -29.51 15.86
N GLU A 233 35.14 -28.35 15.41
CA GLU A 233 35.36 -27.15 16.22
C GLU A 233 36.18 -27.46 17.48
N PHE A 234 35.76 -26.87 18.60
CA PHE A 234 36.43 -26.99 19.88
C PHE A 234 36.38 -28.42 20.46
N LYS A 235 35.32 -29.19 20.15
CA LYS A 235 35.20 -30.60 20.58
C LYS A 235 36.27 -31.45 19.89
N GLY A 236 36.44 -31.26 18.58
CA GLY A 236 37.45 -31.94 17.78
C GLY A 236 38.87 -31.60 18.24
N ALA A 237 39.16 -30.32 18.42
CA ALA A 237 40.47 -29.88 18.90
C ALA A 237 40.80 -30.48 20.28
N ALA A 238 39.89 -30.40 21.25
CA ALA A 238 40.14 -30.89 22.60
C ALA A 238 40.35 -32.40 22.67
N VAL A 239 39.53 -33.19 21.96
CA VAL A 239 39.67 -34.65 21.92
C VAL A 239 40.95 -35.07 21.22
N SER A 240 41.26 -34.49 20.06
CA SER A 240 42.48 -34.82 19.32
C SER A 240 43.75 -34.42 20.06
N LEU A 241 43.76 -33.30 20.79
CA LEU A 241 44.88 -32.92 21.66
C LEU A 241 45.07 -33.87 22.85
N ALA A 242 43.97 -34.32 23.47
CA ALA A 242 44.03 -35.29 24.55
C ALA A 242 44.55 -36.65 24.06
N LEU A 243 44.08 -37.11 22.89
CA LEU A 243 44.58 -38.31 22.23
C LEU A 243 46.05 -38.15 21.84
N LEU A 244 46.46 -36.98 21.33
CA LEU A 244 47.86 -36.70 21.03
C LEU A 244 48.72 -36.86 22.29
N ALA A 245 48.35 -36.19 23.38
CA ALA A 245 49.07 -36.27 24.65
C ALA A 245 49.14 -37.71 25.18
N LEU A 246 48.06 -38.49 25.06
CA LEU A 246 48.01 -39.89 25.47
C LEU A 246 48.92 -40.79 24.61
N ILE A 247 48.83 -40.67 23.28
CA ILE A 247 49.66 -41.45 22.36
C ILE A 247 51.12 -41.10 22.57
N THR A 248 51.43 -39.81 22.68
CA THR A 248 52.80 -39.37 22.97
C THR A 248 53.29 -39.92 24.32
N ALA A 249 52.45 -39.94 25.36
CA ALA A 249 52.79 -40.61 26.62
C ALA A 249 53.13 -42.09 26.40
N VAL A 250 52.25 -42.85 25.74
CA VAL A 250 52.46 -44.30 25.50
C VAL A 250 53.76 -44.57 24.76
N PHE A 251 54.04 -43.84 23.66
CA PHE A 251 55.27 -44.01 22.89
C PHE A 251 56.52 -43.57 23.65
N THR A 252 56.42 -42.55 24.51
CA THR A 252 57.53 -42.12 25.35
C THR A 252 57.84 -43.14 26.44
N ILE A 253 56.82 -43.77 27.02
CA ILE A 253 56.97 -44.85 28.02
C ILE A 253 57.62 -46.09 27.43
N THR A 254 57.25 -46.47 26.20
CA THR A 254 57.84 -47.63 25.52
C THR A 254 59.24 -47.38 24.97
N GLY A 255 59.76 -46.15 25.09
CA GLY A 255 61.06 -45.76 24.55
C GLY A 255 61.10 -45.66 23.02
N ALA A 256 59.98 -45.89 22.34
CA ALA A 256 59.85 -45.86 20.88
C ALA A 256 59.57 -44.43 20.34
N SER A 257 59.42 -43.44 21.21
CA SER A 257 59.15 -42.05 20.82
C SER A 257 60.38 -41.39 20.21
N GLN A 258 60.19 -40.57 19.18
CA GLN A 258 61.20 -39.62 18.69
C GLN A 258 61.69 -38.65 19.79
N PHE A 259 60.90 -38.48 20.86
CA PHE A 259 61.22 -37.66 22.03
C PHE A 259 61.84 -38.47 23.18
N ALA A 260 62.16 -39.77 23.00
CA ALA A 260 62.92 -40.58 23.96
C ALA A 260 64.40 -40.66 23.54
N GLY A 261 65.38 -40.63 24.47
CA GLY A 261 66.81 -40.65 24.11
C GLY A 261 67.78 -40.95 25.26
N ASP A 262 69.09 -40.83 25.00
CA ASP A 262 70.13 -41.09 26.00
C ASP A 262 70.14 -40.04 27.14
N PRO A 263 70.58 -40.39 28.36
CA PRO A 263 70.53 -39.52 29.56
C PRO A 263 71.07 -38.10 29.37
N GLU A 264 72.07 -37.89 28.50
CA GLU A 264 72.64 -36.57 28.21
C GLU A 264 71.73 -35.69 27.33
N SER A 265 70.89 -36.30 26.47
CA SER A 265 69.97 -35.60 25.57
C SER A 265 68.57 -35.41 26.14
N GLN A 266 68.26 -36.05 27.29
CA GLN A 266 66.92 -36.12 27.88
C GLN A 266 66.27 -34.76 28.12
N LYS A 267 67.01 -33.79 28.67
CA LYS A 267 66.46 -32.45 28.96
C LYS A 267 66.03 -31.71 27.69
N HIS A 268 66.80 -31.83 26.62
CA HIS A 268 66.46 -31.23 25.33
C HIS A 268 65.23 -31.90 24.72
N LYS A 269 65.13 -33.24 24.78
CA LYS A 269 63.97 -33.96 24.24
C LYS A 269 62.68 -33.70 25.04
N GLN A 270 62.77 -33.53 26.35
CA GLN A 270 61.64 -33.12 27.18
C GLN A 270 61.12 -31.73 26.80
N ILE A 271 62.02 -30.76 26.62
CA ILE A 271 61.64 -29.41 26.16
C ILE A 271 61.00 -29.50 24.76
N MET A 272 61.56 -30.29 23.84
CA MET A 272 60.98 -30.48 22.51
C MET A 272 59.58 -31.10 22.56
N LEU A 273 59.36 -32.09 23.41
CA LEU A 273 58.04 -32.71 23.64
C LEU A 273 57.03 -31.69 24.17
N GLN A 274 57.42 -30.94 25.20
CA GLN A 274 56.59 -29.93 25.83
C GLN A 274 56.22 -28.81 24.83
N LEU A 275 57.20 -28.31 24.07
CA LEU A 275 56.96 -27.31 23.02
C LEU A 275 56.09 -27.87 21.90
N PHE A 276 56.31 -29.11 21.47
CA PHE A 276 55.48 -29.76 20.46
C PHE A 276 54.02 -29.80 20.90
N LEU A 277 53.73 -30.27 22.11
CA LEU A 277 52.37 -30.33 22.64
C LEU A 277 51.76 -28.94 22.87
N ALA A 278 52.53 -27.98 23.38
CA ALA A 278 52.06 -26.61 23.61
C ALA A 278 51.72 -25.90 22.28
N ILE A 279 52.58 -26.00 21.27
CA ILE A 279 52.35 -25.44 19.93
C ILE A 279 51.16 -26.13 19.27
N SER A 280 51.06 -27.46 19.37
CA SER A 280 49.89 -28.23 18.88
C SER A 280 48.60 -27.70 19.48
N ALA A 281 48.58 -27.54 20.81
CA ALA A 281 47.40 -27.09 21.53
C ALA A 281 47.03 -25.66 21.17
N PHE A 282 48.01 -24.75 21.16
CA PHE A 282 47.80 -23.36 20.76
C PHE A 282 47.23 -23.23 19.35
N SER A 283 47.83 -23.90 18.36
CA SER A 283 47.39 -23.85 16.97
C SER A 283 45.99 -24.45 16.79
N ALA A 284 45.71 -25.61 17.38
CA ALA A 284 44.42 -26.27 17.25
C ALA A 284 43.28 -25.47 17.90
N LEU A 285 43.51 -24.87 19.07
CA LEU A 285 42.49 -24.07 19.76
C LEU A 285 42.18 -22.76 19.02
N ILE A 286 43.18 -22.10 18.44
CA ILE A 286 42.97 -20.89 17.62
C ILE A 286 42.17 -21.23 16.36
N VAL A 287 42.56 -22.28 15.64
CA VAL A 287 41.87 -22.69 14.42
C VAL A 287 40.42 -23.09 14.72
N ALA A 288 40.16 -23.81 15.82
CA ALA A 288 38.81 -24.12 16.26
C ALA A 288 37.97 -22.87 16.53
N ALA A 289 38.55 -21.85 17.18
CA ALA A 289 37.84 -20.59 17.47
C ALA A 289 37.51 -19.80 16.21
N ILE A 290 38.47 -19.67 15.28
CA ILE A 290 38.26 -18.98 14.00
C ILE A 290 37.19 -19.70 13.18
N SER A 291 37.27 -21.03 13.10
CA SER A 291 36.31 -21.83 12.34
C SER A 291 34.89 -21.68 12.90
N ARG A 292 34.72 -21.74 14.22
CA ARG A 292 33.43 -21.56 14.88
C ARG A 292 32.86 -20.16 14.69
N GLN A 293 33.68 -19.13 14.85
CA GLN A 293 33.28 -17.73 14.62
C GLN A 293 32.84 -17.50 13.17
N HIS A 294 33.52 -18.12 12.20
CA HIS A 294 33.14 -18.06 10.79
C HIS A 294 31.80 -18.76 10.51
N GLN A 295 31.58 -19.96 11.06
CA GLN A 295 30.30 -20.67 10.86
C GLN A 295 29.11 -19.90 11.46
N LEU A 296 29.27 -19.32 12.65
CA LEU A 296 28.25 -18.48 13.27
C LEU A 296 27.92 -17.27 12.37
N ALA A 297 28.93 -16.59 11.83
CA ALA A 297 28.72 -15.46 10.93
C ALA A 297 27.95 -15.86 9.65
N VAL A 298 28.27 -17.01 9.07
CA VAL A 298 27.58 -17.54 7.87
C VAL A 298 26.12 -17.88 8.17
N LEU A 299 25.84 -18.47 9.34
CA LEU A 299 24.47 -18.78 9.76
C LEU A 299 23.63 -17.52 9.99
N THR A 300 24.19 -16.52 10.69
CA THR A 300 23.53 -15.22 10.89
C THR A 300 23.25 -14.54 9.55
N LEU A 301 24.19 -14.61 8.60
CA LEU A 301 23.99 -14.07 7.26
C LEU A 301 22.83 -14.77 6.54
N ARG A 302 22.78 -16.11 6.58
CA ARG A 302 21.66 -16.86 5.98
C ARG A 302 20.31 -16.49 6.61
N GLN A 303 20.26 -16.39 7.94
CA GLN A 303 19.05 -15.96 8.62
C GLN A 303 18.63 -14.56 8.19
N SER A 304 19.55 -13.59 8.13
CA SER A 304 19.22 -12.24 7.65
C SER A 304 18.69 -12.21 6.21
N VAL A 305 19.22 -13.07 5.32
CA VAL A 305 18.73 -13.20 3.94
C VAL A 305 17.34 -13.84 3.89
N GLU A 306 17.05 -14.83 4.74
CA GLU A 306 15.72 -15.40 4.88
C GLU A 306 14.71 -14.38 5.42
N THR A 307 15.07 -13.63 6.47
CA THR A 307 14.20 -12.59 7.02
C THR A 307 13.88 -11.51 5.98
N LEU A 308 14.87 -11.11 5.17
CA LEU A 308 14.65 -10.16 4.07
C LEU A 308 13.70 -10.72 3.00
N ARG A 309 13.83 -12.01 2.65
CA ARG A 309 12.92 -12.68 1.70
C ARG A 309 11.50 -12.80 2.25
N ASP A 310 11.34 -13.06 3.54
CA ASP A 310 10.02 -13.14 4.16
C ASP A 310 9.37 -11.75 4.25
N ARG A 311 10.14 -10.70 4.55
CA ARG A 311 9.69 -9.30 4.50
C ARG A 311 9.27 -8.88 3.08
N GLU A 312 10.02 -9.29 2.05
CA GLU A 312 9.71 -9.03 0.64
C GLU A 312 8.39 -9.72 0.22
N ARG A 313 8.16 -10.95 0.69
CA ARG A 313 6.88 -11.65 0.49
C ARG A 313 5.72 -11.00 1.22
N GLU A 314 5.92 -10.57 2.46
CA GLU A 314 4.92 -9.85 3.26
C GLU A 314 4.48 -8.56 2.55
N LEU A 315 5.44 -7.75 2.08
CA LEU A 315 5.16 -6.54 1.31
C LEU A 315 4.44 -6.84 -0.01
N SER A 316 4.82 -7.90 -0.71
CA SER A 316 4.11 -8.33 -1.94
C SER A 316 2.65 -8.72 -1.65
N GLN A 317 2.40 -9.43 -0.55
CA GLN A 317 1.05 -9.78 -0.11
C GLN A 317 0.22 -8.54 0.26
N LEU A 318 0.81 -7.56 0.93
CA LEU A 318 0.11 -6.30 1.25
C LEU A 318 -0.32 -5.55 -0.02
N VAL A 319 0.53 -5.50 -1.05
CA VAL A 319 0.19 -4.87 -2.35
C VAL A 319 -0.91 -5.63 -3.08
N ASP A 320 -0.94 -6.96 -2.97
CA ASP A 320 -2.02 -7.79 -3.55
C ASP A 320 -3.36 -7.62 -2.83
N MET A 321 -3.37 -7.20 -1.56
CA MET A 321 -4.58 -6.93 -0.79
C MET A 321 -5.19 -5.55 -1.07
N VAL A 322 -4.48 -4.65 -1.77
CA VAL A 322 -5.01 -3.34 -2.15
C VAL A 322 -6.21 -3.54 -3.09
N PRO A 323 -7.38 -2.94 -2.82
CA PRO A 323 -8.58 -3.09 -3.64
C PRO A 323 -8.50 -2.26 -4.94
N SER A 324 -7.37 -2.29 -5.62
CA SER A 324 -7.10 -1.57 -6.86
C SER A 324 -6.15 -2.37 -7.75
N HIS A 325 -6.16 -2.14 -9.06
CA HIS A 325 -5.20 -2.78 -9.96
C HIS A 325 -3.92 -1.96 -9.97
N VAL A 326 -2.82 -2.55 -9.50
CA VAL A 326 -1.55 -1.85 -9.28
C VAL A 326 -0.52 -2.32 -10.27
N TRP A 327 0.25 -1.38 -10.82
CA TRP A 327 1.31 -1.64 -11.77
C TRP A 327 2.53 -0.75 -11.50
N ARG A 328 3.71 -1.23 -11.90
CA ARG A 328 4.99 -0.52 -11.73
C ARG A 328 5.78 -0.48 -13.03
N LEU A 329 6.29 0.69 -13.40
CA LEU A 329 7.16 0.87 -14.56
C LEU A 329 8.58 1.30 -14.16
N THR A 330 9.57 1.02 -15.02
CA THR A 330 10.92 1.60 -14.95
C THR A 330 10.87 3.12 -15.23
N PRO A 331 11.96 3.87 -14.99
CA PRO A 331 12.06 5.28 -15.37
C PRO A 331 11.73 5.53 -16.84
N ASP A 332 12.08 4.59 -17.71
CA ASP A 332 11.87 4.64 -19.16
C ASP A 332 10.47 4.18 -19.60
N GLY A 333 9.61 3.76 -18.66
CA GLY A 333 8.23 3.36 -18.90
C GLY A 333 7.99 1.86 -19.14
N GLU A 334 8.98 1.00 -18.95
CA GLU A 334 8.81 -0.45 -19.14
C GLU A 334 8.10 -1.10 -17.94
N PRO A 335 7.07 -1.93 -18.14
CA PRO A 335 6.40 -2.61 -17.04
C PRO A 335 7.31 -3.63 -16.36
N THR A 336 7.29 -3.63 -15.03
CA THR A 336 8.13 -4.49 -14.18
C THR A 336 7.35 -5.32 -13.17
N PHE A 337 6.11 -4.92 -12.86
CA PHE A 337 5.27 -5.60 -11.89
C PHE A 337 3.80 -5.26 -12.11
N PHE A 338 2.94 -6.27 -11.98
CA PHE A 338 1.49 -6.16 -11.83
C PHE A 338 1.10 -6.88 -10.54
N ASN A 339 0.22 -6.29 -9.73
CA ASN A 339 -0.34 -7.01 -8.58
C ASN A 339 -1.29 -8.11 -9.05
N ARG A 340 -1.58 -9.07 -8.17
CA ARG A 340 -2.41 -10.24 -8.50
C ARG A 340 -3.76 -9.86 -9.10
N ARG A 341 -4.38 -8.79 -8.58
CA ARG A 341 -5.67 -8.29 -9.08
C ARG A 341 -5.58 -7.80 -10.53
N MET A 342 -4.51 -7.09 -10.88
CA MET A 342 -4.23 -6.65 -12.26
C MET A 342 -4.01 -7.85 -13.19
N VAL A 343 -3.26 -8.86 -12.74
CA VAL A 343 -3.04 -10.11 -13.50
C VAL A 343 -4.36 -10.86 -13.71
N ASP A 344 -5.18 -11.02 -12.67
CA ASP A 344 -6.49 -11.69 -12.74
C ASP A 344 -7.47 -10.92 -13.65
N PHE A 345 -7.42 -9.59 -13.63
CA PHE A 345 -8.27 -8.75 -14.48
C PHE A 345 -7.86 -8.81 -15.95
N LEU A 346 -6.56 -8.72 -16.25
CA LEU A 346 -6.03 -8.73 -17.62
C LEU A 346 -5.91 -10.12 -18.22
N GLY A 347 -5.71 -11.15 -17.40
CA GLY A 347 -5.32 -12.49 -17.83
C GLY A 347 -3.91 -12.55 -18.41
N LEU A 348 -3.05 -11.58 -18.07
CA LEU A 348 -1.69 -11.43 -18.60
C LEU A 348 -0.78 -10.84 -17.51
N ASP A 349 0.38 -11.47 -17.29
CA ASP A 349 1.44 -10.95 -16.41
C ASP A 349 2.54 -10.25 -17.23
N VAL A 350 3.35 -9.41 -16.57
CA VAL A 350 4.50 -8.74 -17.17
C VAL A 350 5.49 -9.75 -17.78
N ALA A 351 5.67 -10.92 -17.14
CA ALA A 351 6.55 -11.96 -17.65
C ALA A 351 6.10 -12.54 -19.01
N ASP A 352 4.80 -12.52 -19.30
CA ASP A 352 4.23 -13.04 -20.55
C ASP A 352 4.35 -12.07 -21.73
N SER A 353 4.84 -10.85 -21.47
CA SER A 353 4.92 -9.76 -22.44
C SER A 353 6.27 -9.65 -23.19
N ASP A 354 7.21 -10.56 -22.95
CA ASP A 354 8.48 -10.62 -23.67
C ASP A 354 8.30 -11.12 -25.12
N ARG A 355 8.31 -10.19 -26.08
CA ARG A 355 8.25 -10.49 -27.52
C ARG A 355 9.55 -10.06 -28.22
N PRO A 356 10.15 -10.92 -29.08
CA PRO A 356 11.36 -10.55 -29.82
C PRO A 356 11.14 -9.31 -30.69
N GLY A 357 11.94 -8.25 -30.48
CA GLY A 357 11.92 -7.02 -31.28
C GLY A 357 10.85 -5.99 -30.89
N MET A 358 10.15 -6.17 -29.77
CA MET A 358 9.13 -5.23 -29.26
C MET A 358 9.35 -4.99 -27.77
N SER A 359 9.12 -3.77 -27.29
CA SER A 359 9.19 -3.49 -25.85
C SER A 359 8.02 -4.14 -25.09
N ARG A 360 8.22 -4.43 -23.79
CA ARG A 360 7.17 -5.04 -22.96
C ARG A 360 5.97 -4.11 -22.85
N LEU A 361 6.23 -2.80 -22.75
CA LEU A 361 5.19 -1.79 -22.76
C LEU A 361 4.31 -1.88 -24.02
N GLU A 362 4.90 -1.93 -25.21
CA GLU A 362 4.13 -1.94 -26.46
C GLU A 362 3.32 -3.26 -26.62
N ALA A 363 3.90 -4.39 -26.18
CA ALA A 363 3.20 -5.67 -26.17
C ALA A 363 1.98 -5.66 -25.23
N VAL A 364 2.11 -5.07 -24.04
CA VAL A 364 1.02 -4.92 -23.08
C VAL A 364 -0.05 -3.97 -23.63
N LEU A 365 0.34 -2.81 -24.18
CA LEU A 365 -0.61 -1.84 -24.74
C LEU A 365 -1.46 -2.43 -25.86
N GLN A 366 -0.83 -3.14 -26.79
CA GLN A 366 -1.53 -3.76 -27.91
C GLN A 366 -2.50 -4.86 -27.48
N ALA A 367 -2.18 -5.58 -26.40
CA ALA A 367 -3.03 -6.66 -25.89
C ALA A 367 -4.20 -6.15 -25.03
N THR A 368 -4.01 -5.04 -24.30
CA THR A 368 -4.88 -4.65 -23.18
C THR A 368 -5.63 -3.33 -23.39
N VAL A 369 -5.09 -2.36 -24.12
CA VAL A 369 -5.75 -1.05 -24.31
C VAL A 369 -6.61 -1.07 -25.58
N HIS A 370 -7.79 -0.46 -25.53
CA HIS A 370 -8.67 -0.38 -26.70
C HIS A 370 -7.98 0.38 -27.86
N PRO A 371 -8.10 -0.10 -29.13
CA PRO A 371 -7.40 0.50 -30.27
C PRO A 371 -7.58 2.00 -30.44
N ASP A 372 -8.81 2.50 -30.26
CA ASP A 372 -9.12 3.94 -30.35
C ASP A 372 -8.41 4.80 -29.28
N ASP A 373 -8.11 4.21 -28.12
CA ASP A 373 -7.53 4.93 -26.97
C ASP A 373 -6.00 4.78 -26.93
N ALA A 374 -5.44 3.83 -27.68
CA ALA A 374 -4.02 3.47 -27.64
C ALA A 374 -3.08 4.60 -28.09
N THR A 375 -3.49 5.42 -29.05
CA THR A 375 -2.72 6.60 -29.49
C THR A 375 -2.67 7.66 -28.40
N GLY A 376 -3.82 8.04 -27.84
CA GLY A 376 -3.89 8.99 -26.74
C GLY A 376 -3.11 8.52 -25.51
N PHE A 377 -3.21 7.23 -25.16
CA PHE A 377 -2.46 6.65 -24.05
C PHE A 377 -0.95 6.77 -24.26
N ARG A 378 -0.44 6.45 -25.46
CA ARG A 378 0.99 6.58 -25.78
C ARG A 378 1.48 8.01 -25.65
N ASP A 379 0.72 8.98 -26.13
CA ASP A 379 1.12 10.38 -26.12
C ASP A 379 1.12 10.95 -24.69
N THR A 380 0.11 10.63 -23.89
CA THR A 380 0.06 11.02 -22.47
C THR A 380 1.19 10.37 -21.67
N LEU A 381 1.43 9.07 -21.85
CA LEU A 381 2.51 8.38 -21.14
C LEU A 381 3.88 8.94 -21.53
N ARG A 382 4.15 9.18 -22.82
CA ARG A 382 5.41 9.78 -23.27
C ARG A 382 5.62 11.18 -22.69
N HIS A 383 4.56 11.97 -22.59
CA HIS A 383 4.62 13.29 -21.95
C HIS A 383 5.00 13.17 -20.47
N CYS A 384 4.31 12.31 -19.71
CA CYS A 384 4.60 12.08 -18.28
C CYS A 384 6.03 11.56 -18.05
N LEU A 385 6.51 10.62 -18.87
CA LEU A 385 7.89 10.12 -18.78
C LEU A 385 8.93 11.23 -19.03
N ALA A 386 8.64 12.18 -19.92
CA ALA A 386 9.54 13.27 -20.25
C ALA A 386 9.52 14.43 -19.23
N THR A 387 8.35 14.76 -18.68
CA THR A 387 8.18 15.89 -17.73
C THR A 387 8.31 15.47 -16.27
N GLY A 388 8.02 14.20 -15.97
CA GLY A 388 7.90 13.70 -14.61
C GLY A 388 6.64 14.18 -13.88
N GLU A 389 5.62 14.63 -14.61
CA GLU A 389 4.29 14.95 -14.07
C GLU A 389 3.44 13.68 -13.90
N SER A 390 2.47 13.73 -12.98
CA SER A 390 1.58 12.61 -12.69
C SER A 390 0.79 12.18 -13.92
N PHE A 391 0.75 10.88 -14.20
CA PHE A 391 -0.10 10.34 -15.26
C PHE A 391 -1.55 10.28 -14.77
N VAL A 392 -2.49 10.86 -15.51
CA VAL A 392 -3.93 10.74 -15.24
C VAL A 392 -4.67 10.57 -16.57
N MET A 393 -5.39 9.46 -16.73
CA MET A 393 -6.17 9.23 -17.95
C MET A 393 -7.35 8.29 -17.69
N ARG A 394 -8.46 8.52 -18.42
CA ARG A 394 -9.56 7.57 -18.56
C ARG A 394 -9.46 6.88 -19.91
N TYR A 395 -9.45 5.56 -19.94
CA TYR A 395 -9.34 4.77 -21.16
C TYR A 395 -9.95 3.38 -20.98
N ARG A 396 -10.25 2.71 -22.09
CA ARG A 396 -10.81 1.36 -22.05
C ARG A 396 -9.72 0.31 -21.96
N LEU A 397 -9.81 -0.52 -20.93
CA LEU A 397 -8.92 -1.65 -20.70
C LEU A 397 -9.68 -2.97 -20.91
N ARG A 398 -9.04 -3.92 -21.57
CA ARG A 398 -9.56 -5.23 -21.90
C ARG A 398 -9.41 -6.17 -20.71
N ARG A 399 -10.51 -6.76 -20.29
CA ARG A 399 -10.56 -7.79 -19.26
C ARG A 399 -10.23 -9.17 -19.86
N ALA A 400 -9.87 -10.14 -19.02
CA ALA A 400 -9.46 -11.50 -19.41
C ALA A 400 -10.50 -12.25 -20.27
N ASP A 401 -11.79 -11.94 -20.13
CA ASP A 401 -12.88 -12.48 -20.96
C ASP A 401 -13.06 -11.77 -22.31
N GLY A 402 -12.26 -10.74 -22.57
CA GLY A 402 -12.22 -10.00 -23.81
C GLY A 402 -13.12 -8.76 -23.85
N LEU A 403 -13.92 -8.50 -22.82
CA LEU A 403 -14.75 -7.28 -22.73
C LEU A 403 -13.90 -6.07 -22.34
N TYR A 404 -14.23 -4.91 -22.91
CA TYR A 404 -13.60 -3.64 -22.53
C TYR A 404 -14.41 -2.96 -21.42
N ARG A 405 -13.70 -2.45 -20.41
CA ARG A 405 -14.25 -1.64 -19.31
C ARG A 405 -13.57 -0.28 -19.27
N TRP A 406 -14.31 0.77 -18.93
CA TRP A 406 -13.71 2.07 -18.67
C TRP A 406 -12.89 2.06 -17.38
N MET A 407 -11.61 2.40 -17.49
CA MET A 407 -10.69 2.51 -16.36
C MET A 407 -10.27 3.96 -16.17
N SER A 408 -10.14 4.37 -14.91
CA SER A 408 -9.47 5.61 -14.52
C SER A 408 -8.14 5.25 -13.89
N SER A 409 -7.04 5.64 -14.55
CA SER A 409 -5.69 5.36 -14.07
C SER A 409 -4.99 6.61 -13.60
N ARG A 410 -4.24 6.49 -12.50
CA ARG A 410 -3.32 7.50 -11.99
C ARG A 410 -1.96 6.88 -11.71
N ALA A 411 -0.88 7.56 -12.08
CA ALA A 411 0.47 7.14 -11.69
C ALA A 411 1.36 8.31 -11.25
N GLU A 412 2.22 8.03 -10.27
CA GLU A 412 3.14 8.99 -9.67
C GLU A 412 4.59 8.50 -9.82
N PRO A 413 5.56 9.39 -10.10
CA PRO A 413 6.98 9.02 -10.16
C PRO A 413 7.59 9.02 -8.75
N MET A 414 8.22 7.90 -8.39
CA MET A 414 9.10 7.81 -7.23
C MET A 414 10.47 8.37 -7.61
N ARG A 415 10.98 9.32 -6.82
CA ARG A 415 12.24 10.01 -7.08
C ARG A 415 13.29 9.64 -6.03
N ASP A 416 14.56 9.64 -6.42
CA ASP A 416 15.68 9.54 -5.49
C ASP A 416 15.95 10.89 -4.80
N HIS A 417 16.91 10.91 -3.87
CA HIS A 417 17.34 12.12 -3.15
C HIS A 417 17.94 13.20 -4.07
N ALA A 418 18.28 12.87 -5.32
CA ALA A 418 18.80 13.80 -6.32
C ALA A 418 17.68 14.29 -7.29
N GLY A 419 16.44 13.86 -7.10
CA GLY A 419 15.28 14.24 -7.90
C GLY A 419 15.07 13.42 -9.18
N ASN A 420 15.92 12.43 -9.46
CA ASN A 420 15.79 11.55 -10.63
C ASN A 420 14.66 10.55 -10.40
N ILE A 421 13.90 10.25 -11.44
CA ILE A 421 12.84 9.24 -11.37
C ILE A 421 13.49 7.85 -11.30
N VAL A 422 13.17 7.10 -10.25
CA VAL A 422 13.65 5.74 -10.02
C VAL A 422 12.65 4.72 -10.54
N GLN A 423 11.35 4.94 -10.33
CA GLN A 423 10.25 4.08 -10.79
C GLN A 423 8.95 4.87 -10.89
N TRP A 424 8.00 4.36 -11.66
CA TRP A 424 6.62 4.86 -11.68
C TRP A 424 5.69 3.87 -11.01
N TYR A 425 4.80 4.37 -10.14
CA TYR A 425 3.77 3.58 -9.47
C TYR A 425 2.40 4.03 -9.95
N GLY A 426 1.65 3.12 -10.54
CA GLY A 426 0.33 3.39 -11.06
C GLY A 426 -0.74 2.50 -10.47
N LEU A 427 -1.94 3.06 -10.36
CA LEU A 427 -3.15 2.36 -9.97
C LEU A 427 -4.26 2.63 -10.98
N CYS A 428 -5.16 1.68 -11.18
CA CYS A 428 -6.35 1.89 -12.01
C CYS A 428 -7.62 1.29 -11.39
N HIS A 429 -8.70 2.08 -11.47
CA HIS A 429 -10.02 1.76 -10.94
C HIS A 429 -11.04 1.65 -12.07
N ASP A 430 -11.96 0.69 -11.97
CA ASP A 430 -13.08 0.54 -12.91
C ASP A 430 -14.09 1.67 -12.66
N ILE A 431 -14.43 2.41 -13.70
CA ILE A 431 -15.39 3.52 -13.71
C ILE A 431 -16.55 3.27 -14.69
N ASP A 432 -16.73 2.04 -15.17
CA ASP A 432 -17.74 1.72 -16.19
C ASP A 432 -19.16 2.06 -15.73
N ASP A 433 -19.49 1.79 -14.47
CA ASP A 433 -20.80 2.12 -13.89
C ASP A 433 -21.04 3.63 -13.81
N GLN A 434 -20.00 4.41 -13.46
CA GLN A 434 -20.07 5.89 -13.45
C GLN A 434 -20.31 6.44 -14.86
N MET A 435 -19.56 5.94 -15.86
CA MET A 435 -19.72 6.38 -17.25
C MET A 435 -21.11 6.05 -17.80
N ARG A 436 -21.71 4.91 -17.42
CA ARG A 436 -23.09 4.55 -17.78
C ARG A 436 -24.12 5.48 -17.16
N ALA A 437 -23.92 5.92 -15.91
CA ALA A 437 -24.81 6.86 -15.24
C ALA A 437 -24.76 8.26 -15.88
N GLU A 438 -23.57 8.77 -16.19
CA GLU A 438 -23.40 10.06 -16.88
C GLU A 438 -24.06 10.06 -18.27
N GLU A 439 -23.93 8.97 -19.04
CA GLU A 439 -24.57 8.86 -20.36
C GLU A 439 -26.10 8.72 -20.24
N ALA A 440 -26.61 8.06 -19.19
CA ALA A 440 -28.04 7.98 -18.91
C ALA A 440 -28.66 9.35 -18.60
N ILE A 441 -27.95 10.20 -17.85
CA ILE A 441 -28.36 11.59 -17.57
C ILE A 441 -28.41 12.38 -18.89
N ARG A 442 -27.35 12.35 -19.70
CA ARG A 442 -27.32 13.03 -21.01
C ARG A 442 -28.41 12.54 -21.98
N ARG A 443 -28.79 11.26 -21.89
CA ARG A 443 -29.87 10.68 -22.69
C ARG A 443 -31.24 11.18 -22.20
N SER A 444 -31.44 11.28 -20.89
CA SER A 444 -32.65 11.84 -20.27
C SER A 444 -32.83 13.31 -20.64
N GLU A 445 -31.78 14.13 -20.57
CA GLU A 445 -31.83 15.55 -20.98
C GLU A 445 -32.22 15.73 -22.46
N ARG A 446 -31.60 14.95 -23.36
CA ARG A 446 -31.96 14.95 -24.79
C ARG A 446 -33.41 14.53 -25.01
N GLN A 447 -33.90 13.56 -24.25
CA GLN A 447 -35.29 13.08 -24.36
C GLN A 447 -36.30 14.12 -23.87
N LEU A 448 -36.00 14.84 -22.78
CA LEU A 448 -36.85 15.92 -22.26
C LEU A 448 -36.96 17.08 -23.26
N GLN A 449 -35.84 17.48 -23.88
CA GLN A 449 -35.82 18.53 -24.91
C GLN A 449 -36.63 18.13 -26.15
N GLN A 450 -36.56 16.86 -26.58
CA GLN A 450 -37.38 16.34 -27.68
C GLN A 450 -38.89 16.34 -27.37
N MET A 451 -39.28 16.09 -26.12
CA MET A 451 -40.69 16.17 -25.71
C MET A 451 -41.21 17.61 -25.77
N ILE A 452 -40.46 18.59 -25.25
CA ILE A 452 -40.81 20.01 -25.27
C ILE A 452 -41.00 20.53 -26.70
N ASP A 453 -40.17 20.06 -27.64
CA ASP A 453 -40.26 20.46 -29.05
C ASP A 453 -41.42 19.79 -29.82
N ALA A 454 -42.02 18.73 -29.29
CA ALA A 454 -43.09 17.97 -29.96
C ALA A 454 -44.53 18.46 -29.63
N VAL A 455 -44.75 19.14 -28.51
CA VAL A 455 -46.09 19.61 -28.09
C VAL A 455 -46.53 20.80 -28.96
N PRO A 456 -47.81 20.88 -29.42
CA PRO A 456 -48.28 21.95 -30.30
C PRO A 456 -48.55 23.29 -29.58
N VAL A 457 -47.78 23.60 -28.55
CA VAL A 457 -47.88 24.83 -27.76
C VAL A 457 -46.57 25.63 -27.86
N ARG A 458 -46.68 26.95 -27.73
CA ARG A 458 -45.53 27.85 -27.82
C ARG A 458 -45.12 28.23 -26.41
N ILE A 459 -43.91 27.85 -26.01
CA ILE A 459 -43.41 27.98 -24.63
C ILE A 459 -42.24 28.96 -24.58
N TRP A 460 -42.23 29.85 -23.60
CA TRP A 460 -41.10 30.71 -23.26
C TRP A 460 -40.81 30.71 -21.77
N SER A 461 -39.57 31.03 -21.38
CA SER A 461 -39.21 31.31 -19.99
C SER A 461 -38.26 32.49 -19.88
N VAL A 462 -38.41 33.31 -18.83
CA VAL A 462 -37.56 34.48 -18.56
C VAL A 462 -37.12 34.51 -17.10
N GLU A 463 -36.02 35.22 -16.83
CA GLU A 463 -35.54 35.51 -15.46
C GLU A 463 -36.54 36.40 -14.69
N PRO A 464 -36.44 36.51 -13.35
CA PRO A 464 -37.39 37.26 -12.52
C PRO A 464 -37.54 38.73 -12.90
N THR A 465 -36.50 39.33 -13.49
CA THR A 465 -36.44 40.73 -13.94
C THR A 465 -36.83 40.91 -15.41
N GLY A 466 -37.29 39.86 -16.08
CA GLY A 466 -37.60 39.85 -17.51
C GLY A 466 -36.37 39.75 -18.43
N GLY A 467 -35.21 39.37 -17.88
CA GLY A 467 -33.98 39.05 -18.60
C GLY A 467 -33.94 37.62 -19.16
N SER A 468 -32.80 37.25 -19.77
CA SER A 468 -32.46 35.98 -20.45
C SER A 468 -33.60 35.01 -20.79
N ILE A 469 -33.86 34.84 -22.08
CA ILE A 469 -35.08 34.20 -22.58
C ILE A 469 -34.80 32.86 -23.23
N TYR A 470 -35.44 31.80 -22.75
CA TYR A 470 -35.58 30.54 -23.48
C TYR A 470 -36.90 30.54 -24.26
N PHE A 471 -36.83 30.12 -25.53
CA PHE A 471 -37.98 29.87 -26.39
C PHE A 471 -37.90 28.43 -26.90
N ASN A 472 -38.99 27.66 -26.84
CA ASN A 472 -39.01 26.34 -27.48
C ASN A 472 -38.94 26.46 -29.01
N LYS A 473 -38.56 25.37 -29.70
CA LYS A 473 -38.31 25.40 -31.15
C LYS A 473 -39.49 25.98 -31.95
N ARG A 474 -40.73 25.66 -31.60
CA ARG A 474 -41.94 26.20 -32.25
C ARG A 474 -42.08 27.73 -32.11
N TYR A 475 -41.72 28.29 -30.95
CA TYR A 475 -41.75 29.74 -30.74
C TYR A 475 -40.66 30.42 -31.58
N GLN A 476 -39.45 29.83 -31.62
CA GLN A 476 -38.34 30.33 -32.45
C GLN A 476 -38.68 30.30 -33.95
N ASP A 477 -39.27 29.21 -34.44
CA ASP A 477 -39.71 29.08 -35.84
C ASP A 477 -40.79 30.10 -36.20
N HIS A 478 -41.72 30.40 -35.28
CA HIS A 478 -42.74 31.44 -35.46
C HIS A 478 -42.11 32.84 -35.53
N PHE A 479 -41.18 33.18 -34.64
CA PHE A 479 -40.48 34.47 -34.69
C PHE A 479 -39.68 34.65 -35.97
N ARG A 480 -38.98 33.61 -36.44
CA ARG A 480 -38.25 33.65 -37.72
C ARG A 480 -39.17 33.86 -38.91
N ALA A 481 -40.42 33.40 -38.84
CA ALA A 481 -41.41 33.56 -39.90
C ALA A 481 -42.06 34.95 -39.93
N VAL A 482 -42.19 35.63 -38.78
CA VAL A 482 -42.95 36.89 -38.65
C VAL A 482 -42.04 38.12 -38.47
N ILE A 483 -40.88 37.98 -37.84
CA ILE A 483 -39.94 39.08 -37.55
C ILE A 483 -38.71 38.99 -38.48
N ALA A 484 -38.55 39.97 -39.37
CA ALA A 484 -37.37 40.07 -40.23
C ALA A 484 -36.09 40.31 -39.41
N ASN A 485 -34.99 39.62 -39.75
CA ASN A 485 -33.68 39.69 -39.07
C ASN A 485 -33.69 39.29 -37.58
N PHE A 486 -34.56 38.36 -37.17
CA PHE A 486 -34.62 37.86 -35.79
C PHE A 486 -33.26 37.31 -35.28
N ASP A 487 -32.53 36.56 -36.12
CA ASP A 487 -31.24 35.94 -35.74
C ASP A 487 -30.08 36.96 -35.51
N ALA A 488 -30.27 38.25 -35.83
CA ALA A 488 -29.25 39.30 -35.64
C ALA A 488 -29.38 40.04 -34.30
N ARG A 489 -30.39 39.74 -33.48
CA ARG A 489 -30.60 40.37 -32.16
C ARG A 489 -29.87 39.55 -31.09
N ALA A 490 -28.94 40.18 -30.36
CA ALA A 490 -28.12 39.50 -29.37
C ALA A 490 -28.96 38.93 -28.21
N GLU A 491 -29.93 39.69 -27.67
CA GLU A 491 -30.86 39.24 -26.60
C GLU A 491 -32.14 40.12 -26.59
N PRO A 492 -33.22 39.76 -27.30
CA PRO A 492 -34.45 40.56 -27.31
C PRO A 492 -35.29 40.36 -26.03
N ARG A 493 -35.87 41.43 -25.46
CA ARG A 493 -36.82 41.34 -24.33
C ARG A 493 -38.21 40.88 -24.79
N ILE A 494 -38.92 40.10 -23.95
CA ILE A 494 -40.25 39.57 -24.29
C ILE A 494 -41.26 40.69 -24.60
N ASP A 495 -41.17 41.79 -23.86
CA ASP A 495 -42.05 42.96 -24.02
C ASP A 495 -41.90 43.63 -25.39
N GLU A 496 -40.67 43.67 -25.93
CA GLU A 496 -40.37 44.25 -27.23
C GLU A 496 -40.85 43.36 -28.38
N LEU A 497 -40.76 42.04 -28.20
CA LEU A 497 -41.23 41.06 -29.18
C LEU A 497 -42.76 41.05 -29.26
N LEU A 498 -43.45 41.08 -28.11
CA LEU A 498 -44.91 41.09 -28.08
C LEU A 498 -45.52 42.37 -28.66
N GLN A 499 -44.84 43.52 -28.52
CA GLN A 499 -45.29 44.78 -29.11
C GLN A 499 -45.36 44.75 -30.65
N GLN A 500 -44.55 43.90 -31.30
CA GLN A 500 -44.52 43.75 -32.75
C GLN A 500 -45.51 42.70 -33.28
N LEU A 501 -45.98 41.80 -32.41
CA LEU A 501 -46.78 40.64 -32.79
C LEU A 501 -48.25 40.75 -32.37
N VAL A 502 -48.55 41.49 -31.31
CA VAL A 502 -49.93 41.66 -30.82
C VAL A 502 -50.65 42.73 -31.63
N HIS A 503 -51.94 42.52 -31.91
CA HIS A 503 -52.78 43.50 -32.58
C HIS A 503 -52.73 44.85 -31.82
N PRO A 504 -52.66 46.00 -32.52
CA PRO A 504 -52.48 47.31 -31.87
C PRO A 504 -53.51 47.63 -30.78
N GLU A 505 -54.76 47.18 -30.95
CA GLU A 505 -55.83 47.35 -29.95
C GLU A 505 -55.60 46.54 -28.67
N ASP A 506 -54.95 45.37 -28.78
CA ASP A 506 -54.77 44.43 -27.68
C ASP A 506 -53.42 44.63 -26.98
N ALA A 507 -52.45 45.26 -27.66
CA ALA A 507 -51.08 45.45 -27.18
C ALA A 507 -50.99 46.16 -25.82
N SER A 508 -51.82 47.18 -25.60
CA SER A 508 -51.86 47.92 -24.31
C SER A 508 -52.39 47.06 -23.15
N GLY A 509 -53.30 46.13 -23.42
CA GLY A 509 -53.82 45.18 -22.43
C GLY A 509 -52.83 44.10 -22.08
N VAL A 510 -52.13 43.56 -23.08
CA VAL A 510 -51.07 42.54 -22.89
C VAL A 510 -49.90 43.10 -22.07
N GLN A 511 -49.41 44.30 -22.42
CA GLN A 511 -48.32 44.95 -21.68
C GLN A 511 -48.69 45.26 -20.21
N ARG A 512 -49.95 45.61 -19.94
CA ARG A 512 -50.41 45.83 -18.57
C ARG A 512 -50.45 44.53 -17.78
N THR A 513 -50.91 43.47 -18.41
CA THR A 513 -51.06 42.15 -17.76
C THR A 513 -49.70 41.55 -17.41
N LEU A 514 -48.72 41.60 -18.31
CA LEU A 514 -47.37 41.08 -18.04
C LEU A 514 -46.64 41.85 -16.94
N ARG A 515 -46.74 43.18 -16.96
CA ARG A 515 -46.18 44.03 -15.90
C ARG A 515 -46.78 43.71 -14.54
N ASN A 516 -48.10 43.55 -14.48
CA ASN A 516 -48.78 43.16 -13.25
C ASN A 516 -48.34 41.77 -12.77
N CYS A 517 -48.10 40.81 -13.67
CA CYS A 517 -47.56 39.50 -13.29
C CYS A 517 -46.17 39.66 -12.64
N PHE A 518 -45.26 40.39 -13.29
CA PHE A 518 -43.90 40.59 -12.79
C PHE A 518 -43.85 41.37 -11.46
N GLU A 519 -44.75 42.34 -11.26
CA GLU A 519 -44.82 43.14 -10.03
C GLU A 519 -45.57 42.42 -8.89
N ALA A 520 -46.65 41.69 -9.19
CA ALA A 520 -47.46 41.01 -8.18
C ALA A 520 -46.97 39.58 -7.84
N GLY A 521 -46.09 39.00 -8.67
CA GLY A 521 -45.60 37.63 -8.49
C GLY A 521 -46.67 36.54 -8.67
N SER A 522 -47.82 36.84 -9.29
CA SER A 522 -48.90 35.88 -9.51
C SER A 522 -49.12 35.64 -11.01
N GLY A 523 -49.49 34.41 -11.36
CA GLY A 523 -49.78 34.04 -12.74
C GLY A 523 -51.07 34.68 -13.27
N SER A 524 -51.20 34.76 -14.59
CA SER A 524 -52.39 35.30 -15.27
C SER A 524 -52.62 34.65 -16.62
N THR A 525 -53.86 34.68 -17.09
CA THR A 525 -54.25 34.30 -18.46
C THR A 525 -54.69 35.53 -19.23
N MET A 526 -54.36 35.61 -20.52
CA MET A 526 -54.74 36.70 -21.41
C MET A 526 -55.11 36.18 -22.79
N ARG A 527 -56.14 36.78 -23.40
CA ARG A 527 -56.50 36.54 -24.80
C ARG A 527 -56.19 37.78 -25.61
N PHE A 528 -55.51 37.60 -26.73
CA PHE A 528 -55.15 38.69 -27.61
C PHE A 528 -55.07 38.19 -29.04
N ARG A 529 -55.28 39.11 -29.98
CA ARG A 529 -55.05 38.83 -31.39
C ARG A 529 -53.57 39.00 -31.68
N TRP A 530 -53.01 38.07 -32.42
CA TRP A 530 -51.60 38.05 -32.74
C TRP A 530 -51.34 37.79 -34.21
N LEU A 531 -50.19 38.25 -34.71
CA LEU A 531 -49.86 38.24 -36.12
C LEU A 531 -49.29 36.89 -36.53
N GLU A 532 -49.97 36.21 -37.45
CA GLU A 532 -49.51 34.94 -38.01
C GLU A 532 -48.71 35.16 -39.31
N LYS A 533 -48.02 34.12 -39.81
CA LYS A 533 -47.15 34.18 -41.01
C LYS A 533 -47.83 34.68 -42.30
N ASP A 534 -49.16 34.61 -42.37
CA ASP A 534 -49.97 35.05 -43.51
C ASP A 534 -50.36 36.52 -43.43
N GLY A 535 -49.93 37.23 -42.38
CA GLY A 535 -50.24 38.64 -42.13
C GLY A 535 -51.62 38.87 -41.50
N VAL A 536 -52.34 37.80 -41.15
CA VAL A 536 -53.67 37.88 -40.53
C VAL A 536 -53.53 37.79 -39.01
N TYR A 537 -54.34 38.59 -38.32
CA TYR A 537 -54.47 38.52 -36.88
C TYR A 537 -55.44 37.42 -36.46
N ARG A 538 -55.00 36.50 -35.61
CA ARG A 538 -55.80 35.40 -35.07
C ARG A 538 -55.89 35.46 -33.56
N TRP A 539 -56.96 34.95 -32.96
CA TRP A 539 -57.07 34.91 -31.51
C TRP A 539 -56.15 33.85 -30.88
N ALA A 540 -55.37 34.26 -29.89
CA ALA A 540 -54.56 33.38 -29.06
C ALA A 540 -54.85 33.59 -27.57
N GLU A 541 -54.75 32.53 -26.78
CA GLU A 541 -54.78 32.55 -25.31
C GLU A 541 -53.39 32.21 -24.77
N CYS A 542 -52.84 33.06 -23.91
CA CYS A 542 -51.54 32.89 -23.25
C CYS A 542 -51.73 32.81 -21.73
N ARG A 543 -51.12 31.81 -21.09
CA ARG A 543 -51.02 31.69 -19.63
C ARG A 543 -49.57 31.88 -19.19
N VAL A 544 -49.37 32.69 -18.15
CA VAL A 544 -48.05 33.01 -17.56
C VAL A 544 -48.05 32.60 -16.09
N GLU A 545 -47.02 31.86 -15.65
CA GLU A 545 -46.91 31.30 -14.29
C GLU A 545 -45.46 31.46 -13.72
N PRO A 546 -45.28 31.75 -12.42
CA PRO A 546 -43.96 31.85 -11.80
C PRO A 546 -43.46 30.50 -11.23
N ARG A 547 -42.17 30.21 -11.39
CA ARG A 547 -41.44 29.19 -10.62
C ARG A 547 -40.72 29.84 -9.45
N ARG A 548 -40.90 29.26 -8.27
CA ARG A 548 -40.33 29.75 -7.01
C ARG A 548 -39.26 28.80 -6.48
N ASP A 549 -38.32 29.32 -5.70
CA ASP A 549 -37.40 28.52 -4.88
C ASP A 549 -38.05 28.13 -3.54
N ASP A 550 -37.29 27.39 -2.72
CA ASP A 550 -37.71 26.90 -1.40
C ASP A 550 -38.02 28.04 -0.40
N ASP A 551 -37.46 29.24 -0.63
CA ASP A 551 -37.72 30.45 0.16
C ASP A 551 -38.92 31.26 -0.36
N GLY A 552 -39.56 30.80 -1.43
CA GLY A 552 -40.76 31.41 -2.01
C GLY A 552 -40.50 32.59 -2.94
N ALA A 553 -39.25 32.93 -3.25
CA ALA A 553 -38.90 33.96 -4.21
C ALA A 553 -39.10 33.46 -5.65
N VAL A 554 -39.54 34.33 -6.57
CA VAL A 554 -39.68 33.96 -7.99
C VAL A 554 -38.30 33.86 -8.61
N VAL A 555 -37.93 32.68 -9.11
CA VAL A 555 -36.64 32.38 -9.75
C VAL A 555 -36.75 32.41 -11.27
N GLN A 556 -37.95 32.16 -11.82
CA GLN A 556 -38.17 32.12 -13.26
C GLN A 556 -39.66 32.28 -13.59
N TRP A 557 -39.99 32.85 -14.75
CA TRP A 557 -41.35 32.90 -15.28
C TRP A 557 -41.48 31.98 -16.49
N TYR A 558 -42.62 31.31 -16.64
CA TYR A 558 -42.97 30.49 -17.81
C TYR A 558 -44.25 31.01 -18.46
N GLY A 559 -44.28 31.06 -19.79
CA GLY A 559 -45.50 31.36 -20.54
C GLY A 559 -45.80 30.34 -21.63
N VAL A 560 -47.08 30.02 -21.81
CA VAL A 560 -47.59 29.05 -22.78
C VAL A 560 -48.75 29.66 -23.57
N SER A 561 -48.68 29.65 -24.91
CA SER A 561 -49.71 30.22 -25.80
C SER A 561 -50.38 29.17 -26.71
N LEU A 562 -51.71 29.26 -26.86
CA LEU A 562 -52.61 28.40 -27.67
C LEU A 562 -53.46 29.26 -28.65
N ASP A 563 -53.87 28.72 -29.81
CA ASP A 563 -54.73 29.37 -30.83
C ASP A 563 -56.23 29.05 -30.60
N ILE A 564 -57.14 30.03 -30.72
CA ILE A 564 -58.59 29.91 -30.44
C ILE A 564 -59.51 30.55 -31.51
N ASP A 565 -59.04 30.84 -32.73
CA ASP A 565 -59.80 31.63 -33.74
C ASP A 565 -61.11 30.98 -34.25
N GLU A 566 -61.17 29.65 -34.35
CA GLU A 566 -62.34 28.92 -34.89
C GLU A 566 -63.54 28.92 -33.94
N GLU A 567 -63.30 29.01 -32.63
CA GLU A 567 -64.35 28.95 -31.60
C GLU A 567 -65.21 30.23 -31.57
N VAL A 568 -64.62 31.38 -31.90
CA VAL A 568 -65.26 32.70 -31.80
C VAL A 568 -66.24 32.96 -32.96
N ARG A 569 -65.96 32.49 -34.19
CA ARG A 569 -66.79 32.78 -35.38
C ARG A 569 -68.12 32.01 -35.44
N ALA A 570 -68.20 30.85 -34.78
CA ALA A 570 -69.39 30.00 -34.84
C ALA A 570 -70.58 30.54 -34.00
N LEU A 571 -70.32 31.43 -33.04
CA LEU A 571 -71.30 31.85 -32.04
C LEU A 571 -72.20 33.03 -32.49
N GLU A 572 -71.78 33.82 -33.48
CA GLU A 572 -72.46 35.07 -33.84
C GLU A 572 -73.59 34.90 -34.88
N ALA A 573 -73.54 33.87 -35.72
CA ALA A 573 -74.47 33.70 -36.85
C ALA A 573 -75.87 33.13 -36.50
N LEU A 574 -76.05 32.51 -35.32
CA LEU A 574 -77.31 31.83 -34.95
C LEU A 574 -78.37 32.76 -34.32
N ARG A 575 -78.00 34.01 -33.96
CA ARG A 575 -78.78 34.80 -33.01
C ARG A 575 -79.88 35.70 -33.60
N ASP A 576 -79.93 35.96 -34.91
CA ASP A 576 -80.69 37.11 -35.44
C ASP A 576 -82.07 36.87 -36.11
N ARG A 577 -82.54 35.64 -36.34
CA ARG A 577 -83.78 35.44 -37.14
C ARG A 577 -84.90 34.58 -36.52
N GLU A 578 -84.63 33.81 -35.47
CA GLU A 578 -85.68 33.31 -34.55
C GLU A 578 -86.35 34.43 -33.72
N ARG A 579 -85.80 35.62 -33.92
CA ARG A 579 -85.67 36.67 -32.94
C ARG A 579 -86.90 37.59 -32.86
N GLU A 580 -88.12 37.10 -33.10
CA GLU A 580 -89.27 37.95 -32.73
C GLU A 580 -90.57 37.24 -32.31
N LEU A 581 -91.13 36.29 -33.07
CA LEU A 581 -92.44 35.69 -32.73
C LEU A 581 -92.38 34.25 -32.24
N SER A 582 -91.42 33.47 -32.75
CA SER A 582 -90.94 32.27 -32.06
C SER A 582 -90.38 32.66 -30.69
N GLN A 583 -89.72 33.82 -30.63
CA GLN A 583 -89.20 34.43 -29.42
C GLN A 583 -90.17 34.73 -28.29
N LEU A 584 -91.49 34.64 -28.41
CA LEU A 584 -92.35 34.74 -27.23
C LEU A 584 -92.80 33.37 -26.72
N VAL A 585 -93.03 32.40 -27.61
CA VAL A 585 -93.48 31.04 -27.26
C VAL A 585 -92.29 30.08 -27.02
N ASP A 586 -91.10 30.36 -27.56
CA ASP A 586 -89.83 29.65 -27.30
C ASP A 586 -89.06 30.20 -26.10
N MET A 587 -89.28 31.48 -25.76
CA MET A 587 -88.73 32.05 -24.53
C MET A 587 -89.39 31.47 -23.27
N VAL A 588 -90.54 30.78 -23.40
CA VAL A 588 -91.13 29.98 -22.31
C VAL A 588 -90.31 28.69 -22.17
N PRO A 589 -89.76 28.36 -20.97
CA PRO A 589 -88.95 27.18 -20.77
C PRO A 589 -89.71 25.87 -20.64
N ALA A 590 -90.63 25.65 -21.58
CA ALA A 590 -91.40 24.43 -21.69
C ALA A 590 -91.62 24.04 -23.15
N GLN A 591 -91.62 22.75 -23.42
CA GLN A 591 -91.98 22.17 -24.71
C GLN A 591 -93.51 22.09 -24.78
N ILE A 592 -94.12 22.77 -25.74
CA ILE A 592 -95.57 22.95 -25.81
C ILE A 592 -96.09 22.33 -27.10
N ARG A 593 -97.07 21.44 -26.97
CA ARG A 593 -97.86 20.92 -28.08
C ARG A 593 -99.35 21.13 -27.86
N ARG A 594 -100.09 21.26 -28.94
CA ARG A 594 -101.56 21.39 -28.95
C ARG A 594 -102.14 20.21 -29.69
N LEU A 595 -103.19 19.59 -29.17
CA LEU A 595 -103.85 18.42 -29.76
C LEU A 595 -105.34 18.70 -30.03
N THR A 596 -105.98 18.00 -30.95
CA THR A 596 -107.45 18.01 -31.16
C THR A 596 -108.18 17.35 -29.98
N PRO A 597 -109.52 17.42 -29.87
CA PRO A 597 -110.28 16.74 -28.81
C PRO A 597 -110.02 15.23 -28.73
N GLU A 598 -109.79 14.61 -29.88
CA GLU A 598 -109.50 13.17 -30.04
C GLU A 598 -108.03 12.83 -29.74
N GLY A 599 -107.20 13.82 -29.45
CA GLY A 599 -105.81 13.66 -29.06
C GLY A 599 -104.79 13.78 -30.20
N GLU A 600 -105.16 14.32 -31.37
CA GLU A 600 -104.25 14.42 -32.53
C GLU A 600 -103.45 15.73 -32.54
N PRO A 601 -102.12 15.72 -32.71
CA PRO A 601 -101.31 16.93 -32.61
C PRO A 601 -101.50 17.93 -33.77
N VAL A 602 -101.69 19.20 -33.43
CA VAL A 602 -101.96 20.30 -34.38
C VAL A 602 -101.00 21.50 -34.26
N PHE A 603 -100.14 21.57 -33.25
CA PHE A 603 -99.12 22.63 -33.11
C PHE A 603 -98.00 22.21 -32.15
N PHE A 604 -96.78 22.69 -32.39
CA PHE A 604 -95.59 22.51 -31.55
C PHE A 604 -94.81 23.83 -31.49
N ASN A 605 -94.31 24.24 -30.32
CA ASN A 605 -93.36 25.34 -30.23
C ASN A 605 -91.94 24.89 -30.60
N LYS A 606 -91.04 25.81 -30.95
CA LYS A 606 -89.71 25.43 -31.42
C LYS A 606 -88.86 24.83 -30.30
N ARG A 607 -89.13 25.10 -29.02
CA ARG A 607 -88.54 24.32 -27.91
C ARG A 607 -88.89 22.82 -27.94
N LEU A 608 -90.06 22.42 -28.44
CA LEU A 608 -90.43 20.99 -28.61
C LEU A 608 -89.91 20.41 -29.93
N ILE A 609 -89.84 21.23 -30.98
CA ILE A 609 -89.28 20.84 -32.28
C ILE A 609 -87.77 20.65 -32.16
N ASP A 610 -87.03 21.56 -31.52
CA ASP A 610 -85.61 21.40 -31.19
C ASP A 610 -85.37 20.22 -30.26
N PHE A 611 -86.31 19.97 -29.34
CA PHE A 611 -86.20 18.82 -28.46
C PHE A 611 -86.24 17.53 -29.28
N PHE A 612 -87.13 17.35 -30.26
CA PHE A 612 -87.20 16.12 -31.06
C PHE A 612 -86.39 16.11 -32.37
N GLY A 613 -85.99 17.29 -32.87
CA GLY A 613 -85.29 17.57 -34.14
C GLY A 613 -85.94 16.89 -35.34
N LEU A 614 -87.26 16.83 -35.25
CA LEU A 614 -88.17 16.49 -36.34
C LEU A 614 -88.34 17.73 -37.22
N ASP A 615 -88.41 17.54 -38.54
CA ASP A 615 -88.77 18.61 -39.47
C ASP A 615 -90.31 18.67 -39.64
N VAL A 616 -90.88 19.87 -39.73
CA VAL A 616 -92.34 20.13 -39.63
C VAL A 616 -93.14 19.39 -40.72
N GLY A 617 -92.50 19.08 -41.86
CA GLY A 617 -93.11 18.38 -43.00
C GLY A 617 -93.11 16.84 -42.90
N ASP A 618 -92.37 16.24 -41.98
CA ASP A 618 -92.37 14.76 -41.81
C ASP A 618 -93.61 14.26 -41.06
N MET A 619 -94.38 15.18 -40.48
CA MET A 619 -95.55 14.87 -39.65
C MET A 619 -96.86 14.84 -40.45
N ASP A 620 -96.83 15.22 -41.73
CA ASP A 620 -97.95 15.10 -42.69
C ASP A 620 -97.91 13.78 -43.50
N LYS A 621 -96.99 12.85 -43.18
CA LYS A 621 -96.91 11.54 -43.83
C LYS A 621 -98.12 10.66 -43.46
N PRO A 622 -98.89 10.12 -44.43
CA PRO A 622 -100.00 9.21 -44.13
C PRO A 622 -99.45 7.94 -43.49
N GLY A 623 -99.72 7.76 -42.19
CA GLY A 623 -99.18 6.65 -41.38
C GLY A 623 -98.74 7.05 -39.97
N MET A 624 -98.55 8.34 -39.68
CA MET A 624 -98.22 8.88 -38.35
C MET A 624 -99.42 9.42 -37.55
N SER A 625 -100.66 9.10 -37.93
CA SER A 625 -101.89 9.55 -37.22
C SER A 625 -102.44 8.54 -36.19
N ARG A 626 -101.59 8.07 -35.28
CA ARG A 626 -102.05 7.44 -34.03
C ARG A 626 -101.13 7.89 -32.92
N LEU A 627 -101.64 8.70 -31.98
CA LEU A 627 -100.95 9.16 -30.77
C LEU A 627 -100.11 8.07 -30.07
N SER A 628 -100.58 6.83 -30.10
CA SER A 628 -99.87 5.63 -29.62
C SER A 628 -98.54 5.34 -30.31
N SER A 629 -98.46 5.48 -31.64
CA SER A 629 -97.23 5.27 -32.43
C SER A 629 -96.16 6.31 -32.11
N VAL A 630 -96.60 7.56 -31.90
CA VAL A 630 -95.70 8.68 -31.57
C VAL A 630 -95.08 8.48 -30.18
N ILE A 631 -95.87 8.06 -29.18
CA ILE A 631 -95.37 7.75 -27.83
C ILE A 631 -94.34 6.62 -27.87
N HIS A 632 -94.60 5.53 -28.59
CA HIS A 632 -93.65 4.41 -28.68
C HIS A 632 -92.34 4.76 -29.39
N THR A 633 -92.34 5.80 -30.22
CA THR A 633 -91.17 6.22 -31.00
C THR A 633 -90.33 7.27 -30.29
N LEU A 634 -90.99 8.18 -29.56
CA LEU A 634 -90.38 9.39 -28.99
C LEU A 634 -90.18 9.33 -27.46
N VAL A 635 -90.69 8.31 -26.79
CA VAL A 635 -90.50 8.08 -25.35
C VAL A 635 -89.69 6.81 -25.14
N HIS A 636 -88.87 6.78 -24.08
CA HIS A 636 -88.05 5.61 -23.78
C HIS A 636 -88.92 4.34 -23.72
N PRO A 637 -88.51 3.21 -24.32
CA PRO A 637 -89.32 2.00 -24.38
C PRO A 637 -89.91 1.57 -23.04
N ASP A 638 -89.11 1.66 -21.97
CA ASP A 638 -89.54 1.37 -20.59
C ASP A 638 -90.65 2.28 -20.06
N ASP A 639 -90.72 3.53 -20.54
CA ASP A 639 -91.68 4.54 -20.08
C ASP A 639 -92.91 4.65 -21.00
N ALA A 640 -92.80 4.18 -22.25
CA ALA A 640 -93.80 4.37 -23.30
C ALA A 640 -95.16 3.75 -22.95
N SER A 641 -95.20 2.50 -22.49
CA SER A 641 -96.45 1.80 -22.15
C SER A 641 -97.24 2.50 -21.05
N ARG A 642 -96.55 2.97 -20.02
CA ARG A 642 -97.13 3.69 -18.87
C ARG A 642 -97.72 5.04 -19.27
N LEU A 643 -97.00 5.78 -20.13
CA LEU A 643 -97.50 7.05 -20.65
C LEU A 643 -98.75 6.85 -21.51
N LEU A 644 -98.78 5.79 -22.31
CA LEU A 644 -99.86 5.50 -23.26
C LEU A 644 -101.18 5.17 -22.57
N GLU A 645 -101.15 4.36 -21.49
CA GLU A 645 -102.33 4.10 -20.64
C GLU A 645 -102.85 5.39 -19.99
N THR A 646 -101.95 6.22 -19.46
CA THR A 646 -102.29 7.48 -18.80
C THR A 646 -102.97 8.46 -19.77
N VAL A 647 -102.44 8.58 -20.98
CA VAL A 647 -102.99 9.44 -22.04
C VAL A 647 -104.35 8.93 -22.53
N HIS A 648 -104.51 7.62 -22.76
CA HIS A 648 -105.80 7.06 -23.18
C HIS A 648 -106.90 7.25 -22.12
N HIS A 649 -106.58 7.05 -20.84
CA HIS A 649 -107.51 7.31 -19.75
C HIS A 649 -107.93 8.79 -19.71
N SER A 650 -106.97 9.72 -19.86
CA SER A 650 -107.22 11.17 -19.86
C SER A 650 -108.09 11.62 -21.03
N LEU A 651 -107.86 11.11 -22.24
CA LEU A 651 -108.71 11.42 -23.41
C LEU A 651 -110.14 10.86 -23.28
N ALA A 652 -110.31 9.68 -22.67
CA ALA A 652 -111.62 9.04 -22.51
C ALA A 652 -112.46 9.64 -21.36
N SER A 653 -111.83 10.04 -20.26
CA SER A 653 -112.48 10.68 -19.10
C SER A 653 -112.62 12.19 -19.28
N GLY A 654 -111.70 12.81 -20.02
CA GLY A 654 -111.54 14.26 -20.14
C GLY A 654 -110.81 14.91 -18.97
N ASP A 655 -110.22 14.15 -18.05
CA ASP A 655 -109.48 14.69 -16.91
C ASP A 655 -108.01 15.00 -17.28
N PRO A 656 -107.39 16.05 -16.70
CA PRO A 656 -105.98 16.38 -16.94
C PRO A 656 -105.01 15.35 -16.35
N PHE A 657 -103.78 15.28 -16.87
CA PHE A 657 -102.74 14.38 -16.34
C PHE A 657 -101.39 15.07 -16.13
N SER A 658 -100.56 14.54 -15.22
CA SER A 658 -99.16 14.94 -14.99
C SER A 658 -98.29 13.69 -14.78
N ILE A 659 -97.15 13.60 -15.48
CA ILE A 659 -96.27 12.43 -15.42
C ILE A 659 -94.83 12.78 -15.84
N LYS A 660 -93.85 12.26 -15.09
CA LYS A 660 -92.43 12.33 -15.43
C LYS A 660 -91.98 11.12 -16.25
N TYR A 661 -91.31 11.37 -17.36
CA TYR A 661 -90.84 10.33 -18.27
C TYR A 661 -89.63 10.78 -19.07
N ARG A 662 -88.94 9.81 -19.65
CA ARG A 662 -87.79 10.07 -20.51
C ARG A 662 -88.25 10.25 -21.95
N MET A 663 -88.11 11.47 -22.42
CA MET A 663 -88.46 11.85 -23.78
C MET A 663 -87.19 11.89 -24.62
N ARG A 664 -87.23 11.25 -25.78
CA ARG A 664 -86.12 11.14 -26.71
C ARG A 664 -85.88 12.50 -27.33
N ARG A 665 -84.68 13.02 -27.18
CA ARG A 665 -84.24 14.23 -27.86
C ARG A 665 -83.83 13.90 -29.29
N PHE A 666 -83.63 14.90 -30.14
CA PHE A 666 -83.35 14.73 -31.56
C PHE A 666 -82.09 13.93 -31.91
N ASP A 667 -81.08 14.05 -31.06
CA ASP A 667 -79.83 13.30 -31.13
C ASP A 667 -80.01 11.82 -30.73
N GLY A 668 -81.23 11.46 -30.34
CA GLY A 668 -81.60 10.14 -29.88
C GLY A 668 -81.31 9.90 -28.40
N ALA A 669 -80.70 10.86 -27.69
CA ALA A 669 -80.50 10.76 -26.25
C ALA A 669 -81.81 11.04 -25.51
N TYR A 670 -82.11 10.26 -24.48
CA TYR A 670 -83.30 10.48 -23.67
C TYR A 670 -83.02 11.50 -22.57
N ARG A 671 -83.93 12.47 -22.37
CA ARG A 671 -83.88 13.42 -21.26
C ARG A 671 -85.13 13.37 -20.41
N TRP A 672 -84.98 13.68 -19.13
CA TRP A 672 -86.09 13.69 -18.19
C TRP A 672 -86.99 14.91 -18.38
N VAL A 673 -88.28 14.66 -18.60
CA VAL A 673 -89.27 15.72 -18.71
C VAL A 673 -90.44 15.46 -17.77
N ASP A 674 -91.04 16.52 -17.24
CA ASP A 674 -92.33 16.49 -16.54
C ASP A 674 -93.43 16.97 -17.49
N GLY A 675 -94.29 16.05 -17.95
CA GLY A 675 -95.34 16.33 -18.91
C GLY A 675 -96.71 16.47 -18.26
N ARG A 676 -97.44 17.53 -18.65
CA ARG A 676 -98.81 17.83 -18.21
C ARG A 676 -99.73 18.11 -19.38
N ALA A 677 -100.97 17.62 -19.34
CA ALA A 677 -101.99 17.90 -20.34
C ALA A 677 -103.27 18.46 -19.71
N GLU A 678 -103.79 19.54 -20.29
CA GLU A 678 -105.00 20.23 -19.87
C GLU A 678 -105.97 20.35 -21.06
N PRO A 679 -107.26 19.98 -20.91
CA PRO A 679 -108.25 20.12 -21.96
C PRO A 679 -108.82 21.54 -21.99
N LEU A 680 -108.78 22.17 -23.15
CA LEU A 680 -109.60 23.34 -23.43
C LEU A 680 -110.99 22.86 -23.83
N ARG A 681 -112.01 23.29 -23.08
CA ARG A 681 -113.41 22.96 -23.33
C ARG A 681 -114.18 24.17 -23.87
N ASP A 682 -115.21 23.91 -24.66
CA ASP A 682 -116.19 24.93 -25.04
C ASP A 682 -117.25 25.11 -23.95
N GLN A 683 -118.20 26.02 -24.19
CA GLN A 683 -119.24 26.41 -23.26
C GLN A 683 -120.29 25.32 -22.97
N SER A 684 -120.34 24.24 -23.76
CA SER A 684 -121.22 23.08 -23.55
C SER A 684 -120.56 21.97 -22.71
N GLY A 685 -119.27 22.14 -22.36
CA GLY A 685 -118.46 21.16 -21.64
C GLY A 685 -117.74 20.16 -22.54
N ALA A 686 -117.94 20.23 -23.86
CA ALA A 686 -117.20 19.41 -24.83
C ALA A 686 -115.76 19.90 -24.98
N ILE A 687 -114.82 18.99 -25.21
CA ILE A 687 -113.41 19.35 -25.38
C ILE A 687 -113.20 19.87 -26.81
N VAL A 688 -112.50 20.99 -26.94
CA VAL A 688 -112.17 21.67 -28.21
C VAL A 688 -110.75 21.37 -28.66
N GLN A 689 -109.81 21.26 -27.72
CA GLN A 689 -108.42 20.90 -27.97
C GLN A 689 -107.70 20.65 -26.64
N TRP A 690 -106.56 19.97 -26.67
CA TRP A 690 -105.71 19.79 -25.50
C TRP A 690 -104.44 20.61 -25.62
N TYR A 691 -104.02 21.23 -24.52
CA TYR A 691 -102.69 21.83 -24.40
C TYR A 691 -101.82 20.94 -23.55
N VAL A 692 -100.69 20.50 -24.11
CA VAL A 692 -99.74 19.65 -23.42
C VAL A 692 -98.41 20.38 -23.32
N ILE A 693 -97.94 20.51 -22.09
CA ILE A 693 -96.68 21.17 -21.76
C ILE A 693 -95.75 20.11 -21.18
N SER A 694 -94.49 20.10 -21.58
CA SER A 694 -93.46 19.22 -21.04
C SER A 694 -92.25 20.08 -20.67
N VAL A 695 -91.86 20.10 -19.40
CA VAL A 695 -90.74 20.90 -18.90
C VAL A 695 -89.52 20.00 -18.78
N ASP A 696 -88.40 20.42 -19.34
CA ASP A 696 -87.11 19.73 -19.19
C ASP A 696 -86.63 19.91 -17.74
N ILE A 697 -86.52 18.80 -17.01
CA ILE A 697 -86.01 18.75 -15.64
C ILE A 697 -84.63 18.11 -15.59
N ASP A 698 -83.99 17.91 -16.74
CA ASP A 698 -82.70 17.25 -16.84
C ASP A 698 -81.60 18.07 -16.15
N ASP A 699 -81.64 19.41 -16.16
CA ASP A 699 -80.69 20.23 -15.39
C ASP A 699 -80.90 20.14 -13.87
N GLU A 700 -82.12 19.87 -13.39
CA GLU A 700 -82.40 19.66 -11.96
C GLU A 700 -81.98 18.25 -11.53
N MET A 701 -82.24 17.25 -12.37
CA MET A 701 -81.75 15.88 -12.19
C MET A 701 -80.22 15.83 -12.29
N ARG A 702 -79.61 16.58 -13.24
CA ARG A 702 -78.16 16.78 -13.36
C ARG A 702 -77.58 17.68 -12.30
N ALA A 703 -78.34 18.58 -11.66
CA ALA A 703 -77.86 19.34 -10.51
C ALA A 703 -77.83 18.45 -9.26
N GLN A 704 -78.77 17.53 -9.11
CA GLN A 704 -78.67 16.43 -8.14
C GLN A 704 -77.52 15.47 -8.48
N GLU A 705 -77.30 15.19 -9.77
CA GLU A 705 -76.16 14.42 -10.25
C GLU A 705 -74.84 15.18 -10.11
N ALA A 706 -74.83 16.50 -10.25
CA ALA A 706 -73.70 17.40 -10.06
C ALA A 706 -73.41 17.65 -8.58
N LEU A 707 -74.42 17.60 -7.70
CA LEU A 707 -74.22 17.54 -6.27
C LEU A 707 -73.56 16.22 -5.88
N ARG A 708 -74.00 15.10 -6.47
CA ARG A 708 -73.35 13.79 -6.35
C ARG A 708 -71.96 13.76 -6.99
N ASP A 709 -71.74 14.46 -8.10
CA ASP A 709 -70.45 14.53 -8.78
C ASP A 709 -69.53 15.54 -8.10
N ARG A 710 -70.03 16.57 -7.41
CA ARG A 710 -69.29 17.48 -6.51
C ARG A 710 -68.91 16.77 -5.22
N GLU A 711 -69.81 15.95 -4.67
CA GLU A 711 -69.50 15.03 -3.55
C GLU A 711 -68.45 14.00 -3.98
N ARG A 712 -68.55 13.44 -5.19
CA ARG A 712 -67.49 12.58 -5.78
C ARG A 712 -66.22 13.34 -6.08
N GLU A 713 -66.27 14.57 -6.58
CA GLU A 713 -65.11 15.43 -6.88
C GLU A 713 -64.39 15.79 -5.59
N LEU A 714 -65.12 16.20 -4.54
CA LEU A 714 -64.54 16.45 -3.21
C LEU A 714 -63.96 15.17 -2.59
N SER A 715 -64.64 14.02 -2.75
CA SER A 715 -64.09 12.73 -2.31
C SER A 715 -62.81 12.37 -3.08
N GLN A 716 -62.81 12.55 -4.40
CA GLN A 716 -61.64 12.34 -5.27
C GLN A 716 -60.51 13.30 -4.94
N LEU A 717 -60.79 14.57 -4.63
CA LEU A 717 -59.77 15.54 -4.22
C LEU A 717 -59.10 15.12 -2.91
N VAL A 718 -59.89 14.66 -1.93
CA VAL A 718 -59.38 14.12 -0.65
C VAL A 718 -58.57 12.84 -0.86
N ASP A 719 -58.93 12.00 -1.83
CA ASP A 719 -58.18 10.79 -2.21
C ASP A 719 -56.90 11.10 -3.00
N MET A 720 -56.86 12.22 -3.71
CA MET A 720 -55.69 12.68 -4.47
C MET A 720 -54.62 13.33 -3.57
N VAL A 721 -54.97 13.83 -2.38
CA VAL A 721 -54.00 14.34 -1.40
C VAL A 721 -53.02 13.22 -1.04
N PRO A 722 -51.69 13.41 -1.19
CA PRO A 722 -50.69 12.38 -0.89
C PRO A 722 -50.46 12.23 0.63
N SER A 723 -51.53 12.00 1.38
CA SER A 723 -51.51 11.83 2.83
C SER A 723 -52.57 10.83 3.26
N LEU A 724 -52.30 10.12 4.34
CA LEU A 724 -53.22 9.16 4.93
C LEU A 724 -54.20 9.92 5.82
N LEU A 725 -55.41 10.17 5.36
CA LEU A 725 -56.38 11.03 6.03
C LEU A 725 -57.44 10.21 6.74
N TRP A 726 -57.76 10.60 7.97
CA TRP A 726 -58.77 9.94 8.78
C TRP A 726 -59.58 10.94 9.61
N ARG A 727 -60.80 10.54 9.96
CA ARG A 727 -61.73 11.36 10.75
C ARG A 727 -62.36 10.52 11.86
N LEU A 728 -62.36 11.05 13.08
CA LEU A 728 -63.06 10.44 14.22
C LEU A 728 -64.25 11.31 14.66
N ASN A 729 -65.27 10.69 15.24
CA ASN A 729 -66.34 11.41 15.95
C ASN A 729 -65.82 11.91 17.33
N PRO A 730 -66.62 12.69 18.10
CA PRO A 730 -66.22 13.19 19.42
C PRO A 730 -65.86 12.08 20.42
N GLU A 731 -66.47 10.90 20.29
CA GLU A 731 -66.23 9.73 21.14
C GLU A 731 -65.03 8.87 20.69
N GLY A 732 -64.30 9.29 19.63
CA GLY A 732 -63.11 8.61 19.13
C GLY A 732 -63.34 7.47 18.14
N ALA A 733 -64.57 7.24 17.68
CA ALA A 733 -64.87 6.23 16.65
C ALA A 733 -64.54 6.73 15.23
N PRO A 734 -63.89 5.91 14.37
CA PRO A 734 -63.58 6.28 13.00
C PRO A 734 -64.86 6.43 12.16
N THR A 735 -64.95 7.55 11.44
CA THR A 735 -66.10 7.94 10.61
C THR A 735 -65.76 8.14 9.14
N PHE A 736 -64.48 8.22 8.78
CA PHE A 736 -64.00 8.36 7.40
C PHE A 736 -62.50 8.06 7.35
N PHE A 737 -62.07 7.28 6.35
CA PHE A 737 -60.69 7.18 5.87
C PHE A 737 -60.69 7.48 4.37
N ASN A 738 -59.67 8.19 3.88
CA ASN A 738 -59.51 8.36 2.44
C ASN A 738 -59.03 7.08 1.77
N GLN A 739 -59.21 6.97 0.45
CA GLN A 739 -58.86 5.77 -0.33
C GLN A 739 -57.39 5.39 -0.17
N ARG A 740 -56.48 6.38 -0.07
CA ARG A 740 -55.05 6.10 0.17
C ARG A 740 -54.78 5.42 1.50
N LEU A 741 -55.49 5.76 2.57
CA LEU A 741 -55.35 5.07 3.85
C LEU A 741 -55.88 3.63 3.77
N ILE A 742 -56.99 3.43 3.05
CA ILE A 742 -57.54 2.09 2.81
C ILE A 742 -56.57 1.25 1.96
N ASP A 743 -56.04 1.78 0.88
CA ASP A 743 -55.06 1.11 0.00
C ASP A 743 -53.73 0.86 0.74
N PHE A 744 -53.31 1.80 1.59
CA PHE A 744 -52.09 1.67 2.38
C PHE A 744 -52.22 0.55 3.40
N LEU A 745 -53.34 0.45 4.13
CA LEU A 745 -53.57 -0.58 5.15
C LEU A 745 -54.05 -1.92 4.58
N GLY A 746 -54.72 -1.92 3.43
CA GLY A 746 -55.40 -3.08 2.86
C GLY A 746 -56.61 -3.53 3.70
N LEU A 747 -57.20 -2.64 4.49
CA LEU A 747 -58.28 -2.93 5.43
C LEU A 747 -59.45 -1.96 5.20
N ASP A 748 -60.67 -2.49 5.06
CA ASP A 748 -61.89 -1.68 5.05
C ASP A 748 -62.43 -1.50 6.49
N ILE A 749 -62.90 -0.28 6.80
CA ILE A 749 -63.52 0.06 8.09
C ILE A 749 -64.77 -0.79 8.33
N ALA A 750 -65.48 -1.18 7.27
CA ALA A 750 -66.72 -1.96 7.34
C ALA A 750 -66.49 -3.40 7.85
N ASP A 751 -65.30 -3.96 7.65
CA ASP A 751 -64.98 -5.36 7.97
C ASP A 751 -64.56 -5.59 9.44
N MET A 752 -64.50 -4.53 10.25
CA MET A 752 -63.87 -4.53 11.59
C MET A 752 -64.87 -4.60 12.77
N GLU A 753 -66.09 -5.06 12.57
CA GLU A 753 -67.06 -5.24 13.67
C GLU A 753 -66.72 -6.46 14.55
N LYS A 754 -65.97 -6.23 15.63
CA LYS A 754 -65.85 -7.18 16.75
C LYS A 754 -66.86 -6.81 17.85
N PRO A 755 -67.73 -7.72 18.30
CA PRO A 755 -68.64 -7.47 19.42
C PRO A 755 -67.86 -7.14 20.71
N GLY A 756 -68.08 -5.94 21.27
CA GLY A 756 -67.54 -5.54 22.57
C GLY A 756 -66.19 -4.78 22.56
N VAL A 757 -65.60 -4.50 21.40
CA VAL A 757 -64.38 -3.68 21.26
C VAL A 757 -64.73 -2.40 20.51
N SER A 758 -64.17 -1.25 20.91
CA SER A 758 -64.36 0.00 20.16
C SER A 758 -63.73 -0.14 18.76
N ARG A 759 -64.39 0.39 17.72
CA ARG A 759 -63.89 0.31 16.33
C ARG A 759 -62.48 0.89 16.18
N LEU A 760 -62.11 1.87 17.00
CA LEU A 760 -60.76 2.44 17.05
C LEU A 760 -59.73 1.46 17.66
N ALA A 761 -60.06 0.79 18.77
CA ALA A 761 -59.16 -0.16 19.40
C ALA A 761 -58.89 -1.39 18.51
N ALA A 762 -59.91 -1.88 17.80
CA ALA A 762 -59.75 -2.95 16.82
C ALA A 762 -58.85 -2.55 15.64
N LEU A 763 -58.91 -1.29 15.20
CA LEU A 763 -58.05 -0.76 14.15
C LEU A 763 -56.59 -0.65 14.62
N ILE A 764 -56.36 -0.14 15.83
CA ILE A 764 -55.03 -0.06 16.43
C ILE A 764 -54.42 -1.47 16.56
N GLU A 765 -55.20 -2.46 17.03
CA GLU A 765 -54.75 -3.85 17.13
C GLU A 765 -54.38 -4.48 15.77
N ALA A 766 -55.11 -4.14 14.69
CA ALA A 766 -54.93 -4.74 13.37
C ALA A 766 -53.84 -4.06 12.52
N ALA A 767 -53.70 -2.74 12.64
CA ALA A 767 -52.90 -1.92 11.74
C ALA A 767 -51.64 -1.32 12.37
N VAL A 768 -51.54 -1.25 13.70
CA VAL A 768 -50.37 -0.66 14.39
C VAL A 768 -49.49 -1.78 14.94
N HIS A 769 -48.17 -1.57 14.92
CA HIS A 769 -47.23 -2.55 15.46
C HIS A 769 -47.55 -2.87 16.94
N PRO A 770 -47.52 -4.14 17.38
CA PRO A 770 -47.92 -4.54 18.74
C PRO A 770 -47.23 -3.75 19.87
N ASP A 771 -45.95 -3.45 19.71
CA ASP A 771 -45.17 -2.66 20.68
C ASP A 771 -45.66 -1.20 20.81
N ASP A 772 -46.22 -0.63 19.75
CA ASP A 772 -46.62 0.78 19.68
C ASP A 772 -48.11 0.95 20.02
N ALA A 773 -48.91 -0.12 19.93
CA ALA A 773 -50.36 -0.11 20.06
C ALA A 773 -50.84 0.46 21.41
N ALA A 774 -50.26 0.00 22.53
CA ALA A 774 -50.66 0.45 23.87
C ALA A 774 -50.33 1.93 24.12
N GLY A 775 -49.16 2.39 23.66
CA GLY A 775 -48.75 3.79 23.78
C GLY A 775 -49.58 4.72 22.91
N LEU A 776 -49.91 4.29 21.70
CA LEU A 776 -50.77 5.02 20.78
C LEU A 776 -52.20 5.15 21.32
N GLU A 777 -52.78 4.06 21.83
CA GLU A 777 -54.11 4.05 22.43
C GLU A 777 -54.19 5.02 23.63
N GLN A 778 -53.17 5.02 24.49
CA GLN A 778 -53.10 5.95 25.62
C GLN A 778 -53.02 7.41 25.17
N ALA A 779 -52.19 7.71 24.17
CA ALA A 779 -52.02 9.07 23.64
C ALA A 779 -53.30 9.58 22.96
N LEU A 780 -53.97 8.74 22.16
CA LEU A 780 -55.26 9.07 21.55
C LEU A 780 -56.35 9.29 22.59
N ASN A 781 -56.48 8.39 23.58
CA ASN A 781 -57.47 8.55 24.66
C ASN A 781 -57.24 9.81 25.48
N HIS A 782 -55.97 10.20 25.72
CA HIS A 782 -55.64 11.45 26.37
C HIS A 782 -56.13 12.66 25.55
N SER A 783 -55.77 12.74 24.26
CA SER A 783 -56.22 13.82 23.37
C SER A 783 -57.74 13.90 23.25
N LEU A 784 -58.42 12.76 23.16
CA LEU A 784 -59.89 12.69 23.12
C LEU A 784 -60.53 13.23 24.41
N ALA A 785 -59.92 12.95 25.58
CA ALA A 785 -60.43 13.40 26.88
C ALA A 785 -60.14 14.89 27.17
N THR A 786 -58.97 15.39 26.77
CA THR A 786 -58.54 16.78 27.05
C THR A 786 -58.92 17.76 25.95
N GLY A 787 -59.12 17.28 24.72
CA GLY A 787 -59.32 18.11 23.54
C GLY A 787 -58.03 18.77 23.03
N GLU A 788 -56.86 18.33 23.48
CA GLU A 788 -55.56 18.79 22.99
C GLU A 788 -55.17 18.09 21.68
N ARG A 789 -54.38 18.78 20.84
CA ARG A 789 -53.90 18.22 19.57
C ARG A 789 -53.18 16.88 19.79
N PHE A 790 -53.45 15.91 18.93
CA PHE A 790 -52.77 14.63 18.93
C PHE A 790 -51.54 14.70 18.02
N SER A 791 -50.39 14.20 18.46
CA SER A 791 -49.19 14.02 17.61
C SER A 791 -48.34 12.89 18.15
N SER A 792 -48.07 11.86 17.33
CA SER A 792 -47.26 10.71 17.72
C SER A 792 -46.61 10.04 16.51
N GLN A 793 -45.48 9.39 16.74
CA GLN A 793 -44.82 8.52 15.76
C GLN A 793 -45.07 7.07 16.13
N TYR A 794 -45.50 6.27 15.17
CA TYR A 794 -45.82 4.85 15.38
C TYR A 794 -45.69 4.09 14.06
N ARG A 795 -45.56 2.77 14.15
CA ARG A 795 -45.44 1.93 12.95
C ARG A 795 -46.82 1.47 12.48
N LEU A 796 -47.17 1.80 11.24
CA LEU A 796 -48.36 1.31 10.55
C LEU A 796 -48.02 0.16 9.61
N ARG A 797 -48.89 -0.85 9.59
CA ARG A 797 -48.79 -2.02 8.72
C ARG A 797 -49.35 -1.69 7.35
N ARG A 798 -48.53 -1.86 6.32
CA ARG A 798 -48.94 -1.73 4.92
C ARG A 798 -49.65 -2.98 4.43
N ALA A 799 -50.43 -2.89 3.35
CA ALA A 799 -51.21 -3.99 2.76
C ALA A 799 -50.36 -5.24 2.39
N ASP A 800 -49.06 -5.08 2.12
CA ASP A 800 -48.10 -6.15 1.86
C ASP A 800 -47.61 -6.86 3.15
N GLY A 801 -48.05 -6.39 4.32
CA GLY A 801 -47.68 -6.90 5.63
C GLY A 801 -46.46 -6.25 6.25
N VAL A 802 -45.77 -5.32 5.56
CA VAL A 802 -44.58 -4.64 6.06
C VAL A 802 -44.97 -3.44 6.93
N TYR A 803 -44.34 -3.28 8.09
CA TYR A 803 -44.51 -2.10 8.94
C TYR A 803 -43.64 -0.94 8.46
N ARG A 804 -44.22 0.27 8.37
CA ARG A 804 -43.51 1.51 8.07
C ARG A 804 -43.75 2.56 9.14
N TRP A 805 -42.75 3.38 9.42
CA TRP A 805 -42.88 4.49 10.38
C TRP A 805 -43.76 5.60 9.81
N VAL A 806 -44.77 5.99 10.58
CA VAL A 806 -45.61 7.15 10.26
C VAL A 806 -45.59 8.17 11.38
N LYS A 807 -45.74 9.45 11.02
CA LYS A 807 -46.07 10.52 11.96
C LYS A 807 -47.55 10.86 11.82
N GLY A 808 -48.33 10.49 12.83
CA GLY A 808 -49.74 10.85 12.91
C GLY A 808 -49.95 12.15 13.67
N SER A 809 -50.87 12.99 13.21
CA SER A 809 -51.31 14.19 13.96
C SER A 809 -52.79 14.45 13.72
N ALA A 810 -53.50 14.96 14.73
CA ALA A 810 -54.92 15.28 14.60
C ALA A 810 -55.36 16.52 15.39
N GLU A 811 -56.30 17.25 14.80
CA GLU A 811 -56.89 18.47 15.36
C GLU A 811 -58.41 18.31 15.58
N PRO A 812 -58.95 18.84 16.69
CA PRO A 812 -60.38 18.83 16.94
C PRO A 812 -61.08 20.02 16.26
N LEU A 813 -62.06 19.72 15.42
CA LEU A 813 -63.03 20.71 14.95
C LEU A 813 -64.04 20.99 16.08
N ARG A 814 -64.24 22.27 16.40
CA ARG A 814 -65.14 22.71 17.47
C ARG A 814 -66.32 23.50 16.91
N ASP A 815 -67.47 23.40 17.58
CA ASP A 815 -68.63 24.26 17.31
C ASP A 815 -68.45 25.66 17.94
N ASP A 816 -69.41 26.55 17.67
CA ASP A 816 -69.44 27.93 18.19
C ASP A 816 -69.52 28.00 19.73
N ASN A 817 -69.83 26.88 20.41
CA ASN A 817 -69.87 26.76 21.87
C ASN A 817 -68.61 26.08 22.44
N GLY A 818 -67.59 25.81 21.61
CA GLY A 818 -66.32 25.20 21.98
C GLY A 818 -66.35 23.67 22.17
N ARG A 819 -67.47 23.01 21.88
CA ARG A 819 -67.60 21.54 21.96
C ARG A 819 -66.97 20.90 20.73
N ILE A 820 -66.29 19.77 20.92
CA ILE A 820 -65.67 19.05 19.81
C ILE A 820 -66.75 18.36 18.99
N VAL A 821 -66.78 18.65 17.68
CA VAL A 821 -67.72 18.10 16.71
C VAL A 821 -67.11 16.88 16.00
N GLN A 822 -65.84 16.96 15.61
CA GLN A 822 -65.09 15.89 14.94
C GLN A 822 -63.59 16.06 15.17
N TRP A 823 -62.82 14.98 14.99
CA TRP A 823 -61.36 15.02 14.92
C TRP A 823 -60.90 14.74 13.50
N TYR A 824 -60.02 15.60 12.96
CA TYR A 824 -59.39 15.41 11.67
C TYR A 824 -57.93 15.06 11.87
N GLY A 825 -57.55 13.88 11.38
CA GLY A 825 -56.19 13.38 11.49
C GLY A 825 -55.56 13.11 10.13
N LEU A 826 -54.25 13.31 10.08
CA LEU A 826 -53.41 12.93 8.97
C LEU A 826 -52.27 12.05 9.48
N SER A 827 -51.76 11.17 8.62
CA SER A 827 -50.58 10.38 8.90
C SER A 827 -49.65 10.42 7.67
N HIS A 828 -48.40 10.78 7.92
CA HIS A 828 -47.36 10.93 6.90
C HIS A 828 -46.33 9.80 7.07
N ASP A 829 -46.00 9.11 5.98
CA ASP A 829 -44.94 8.09 5.96
C ASP A 829 -43.58 8.79 6.07
N ILE A 830 -42.83 8.46 7.12
CA ILE A 830 -41.51 9.02 7.41
C ILE A 830 -40.41 7.96 7.34
N ASP A 831 -40.73 6.74 6.87
CA ASP A 831 -39.80 5.61 6.86
C ASP A 831 -38.57 5.89 5.98
N ASP A 832 -38.76 6.46 4.79
CA ASP A 832 -37.66 6.80 3.88
C ASP A 832 -36.81 7.96 4.43
N GLN A 833 -37.42 8.94 5.11
CA GLN A 833 -36.71 10.04 5.77
C GLN A 833 -35.86 9.53 6.94
N LEU A 834 -36.42 8.66 7.79
CA LEU A 834 -35.69 8.04 8.90
C LEU A 834 -34.54 7.16 8.40
N ARG A 835 -34.70 6.42 7.29
CA ARG A 835 -33.62 5.63 6.68
C ARG A 835 -32.49 6.50 6.15
N VAL A 836 -32.77 7.68 5.60
CA VAL A 836 -31.72 8.61 5.13
C VAL A 836 -30.99 9.25 6.30
N GLU A 837 -31.70 9.68 7.35
CA GLU A 837 -31.08 10.18 8.58
C GLU A 837 -30.24 9.11 9.28
N GLU A 838 -30.74 7.89 9.35
CA GLU A 838 -30.03 6.77 9.97
C GLU A 838 -28.83 6.37 9.13
N ALA A 839 -28.94 6.29 7.80
CA ALA A 839 -27.81 6.05 6.90
C ALA A 839 -26.76 7.17 6.98
N LEU A 840 -27.17 8.43 7.16
CA LEU A 840 -26.23 9.54 7.37
C LEU A 840 -25.52 9.39 8.71
N ARG A 841 -26.24 9.09 9.80
CA ARG A 841 -25.64 8.83 11.13
C ARG A 841 -24.73 7.60 11.13
N GLU A 842 -25.10 6.55 10.40
CA GLU A 842 -24.29 5.33 10.27
C GLU A 842 -23.03 5.62 9.45
N ARG A 843 -23.13 6.46 8.42
CA ARG A 843 -21.99 6.90 7.62
C ARG A 843 -21.06 7.83 8.40
N GLU A 844 -21.60 8.76 9.19
CA GLU A 844 -20.84 9.60 10.13
C GLU A 844 -20.14 8.75 11.19
N ARG A 845 -20.85 7.82 11.82
CA ARG A 845 -20.29 6.89 12.82
C ARG A 845 -19.23 5.97 12.20
N SER A 846 -19.44 5.52 10.98
CA SER A 846 -18.47 4.70 10.21
C SER A 846 -17.21 5.50 9.87
N LEU A 847 -17.34 6.76 9.43
CA LEU A 847 -16.19 7.65 9.21
C LEU A 847 -15.40 7.90 10.50
N TRP A 848 -16.08 8.16 11.62
CA TRP A 848 -15.43 8.30 12.93
C TRP A 848 -14.73 7.00 13.37
N GLN A 849 -15.37 5.84 13.19
CA GLN A 849 -14.75 4.54 13.47
C GLN A 849 -13.55 4.25 12.57
N LEU A 850 -13.58 4.65 11.30
CA LEU A 850 -12.42 4.51 10.39
C LEU A 850 -11.24 5.34 10.88
N VAL A 851 -11.45 6.61 11.24
CA VAL A 851 -10.39 7.46 11.80
C VAL A 851 -9.84 6.87 13.10
N GLU A 852 -10.71 6.34 13.98
CA GLU A 852 -10.30 5.77 15.28
C GLU A 852 -9.72 4.34 15.18
N THR A 853 -9.83 3.66 14.04
CA THR A 853 -9.30 2.28 13.86
C THR A 853 -8.11 2.20 12.90
N LEU A 854 -7.86 3.25 12.10
CA LEU A 854 -6.67 3.33 11.25
C LEU A 854 -5.41 3.25 12.13
N PRO A 855 -4.42 2.41 11.78
CA PRO A 855 -3.16 2.31 12.52
C PRO A 855 -2.24 3.51 12.23
N ALA A 856 -2.78 4.72 12.25
CA ALA A 856 -2.11 5.97 11.97
C ALA A 856 -2.38 6.95 13.12
N MET A 857 -1.35 7.64 13.58
CA MET A 857 -1.50 8.67 14.61
C MET A 857 -1.92 9.97 13.93
N ILE A 858 -3.20 10.30 14.02
CA ILE A 858 -3.80 11.47 13.37
C ILE A 858 -4.02 12.59 14.39
N ASP A 859 -3.70 13.83 14.01
CA ASP A 859 -4.01 15.08 14.71
C ASP A 859 -4.71 16.04 13.72
N CYS A 860 -5.62 16.87 14.21
CA CYS A 860 -6.23 17.95 13.45
C CYS A 860 -5.98 19.25 14.18
N ALA A 861 -5.58 20.29 13.46
CA ALA A 861 -5.30 21.60 14.03
C ALA A 861 -6.13 22.71 13.36
N ALA A 862 -6.45 23.74 14.12
CA ALA A 862 -7.08 24.96 13.64
C ALA A 862 -6.15 25.70 12.64
N PRO A 863 -6.64 26.71 11.89
CA PRO A 863 -5.84 27.41 10.88
C PRO A 863 -4.54 28.04 11.41
N ASP A 864 -4.51 28.40 12.69
CA ASP A 864 -3.34 28.94 13.41
C ASP A 864 -2.34 27.85 13.86
N GLY A 865 -2.65 26.58 13.63
CA GLY A 865 -1.83 25.43 14.01
C GLY A 865 -2.15 24.85 15.38
N GLU A 866 -3.15 25.37 16.09
CA GLU A 866 -3.52 24.84 17.41
C GLU A 866 -4.26 23.49 17.29
N PRO A 867 -3.77 22.41 17.93
CA PRO A 867 -4.42 21.11 17.84
C PRO A 867 -5.80 21.12 18.50
N ILE A 868 -6.80 20.65 17.74
CA ILE A 868 -8.23 20.60 18.09
C ILE A 868 -8.73 19.16 18.30
N TYR A 869 -8.07 18.16 17.71
CA TYR A 869 -8.48 16.76 17.83
C TYR A 869 -7.31 15.80 17.63
N ARG A 870 -7.26 14.73 18.43
CA ARG A 870 -6.32 13.61 18.25
C ARG A 870 -7.07 12.29 18.13
N SER A 871 -6.58 11.41 17.27
CA SER A 871 -7.01 10.00 17.24
C SER A 871 -6.60 9.24 18.51
N GLN A 872 -7.29 8.12 18.80
CA GLN A 872 -6.95 7.23 19.91
C GLN A 872 -5.51 6.71 19.83
N GLN A 873 -5.03 6.36 18.63
CA GLN A 873 -3.66 5.90 18.41
C GLN A 873 -2.63 6.93 18.89
N LEU A 874 -2.85 8.22 18.59
CA LEU A 874 -1.94 9.29 19.00
C LEU A 874 -2.03 9.56 20.52
N ARG A 875 -3.23 9.49 21.12
CA ARG A 875 -3.40 9.59 22.58
C ARG A 875 -2.66 8.48 23.32
N ASP A 876 -2.82 7.24 22.88
CA ASP A 876 -2.17 6.07 23.47
C ASP A 876 -0.64 6.10 23.27
N PHE A 877 -0.18 6.64 22.14
CA PHE A 877 1.24 6.82 21.87
C PHE A 877 1.86 7.86 22.80
N LEU A 878 1.27 9.05 22.91
CA LEU A 878 1.81 10.16 23.70
C LEU A 878 1.60 10.00 25.22
N GLY A 879 0.51 9.36 25.63
CA GLY A 879 0.19 9.10 27.04
C GLY A 879 -0.45 10.26 27.80
N TYR A 880 -0.92 11.30 27.11
CA TYR A 880 -1.63 12.44 27.70
C TYR A 880 -2.69 13.01 26.74
N ASN A 881 -3.73 13.65 27.27
CA ASN A 881 -4.80 14.26 26.48
C ASN A 881 -4.52 15.74 26.15
N LEU A 882 -5.22 16.29 25.15
CA LEU A 882 -5.09 17.69 24.75
C LEU A 882 -5.47 18.66 25.89
N GLU A 883 -6.50 18.34 26.68
CA GLU A 883 -6.97 19.19 27.78
C GLU A 883 -5.96 19.33 28.92
N GLU A 884 -5.01 18.39 29.04
CA GLU A 884 -3.97 18.42 30.07
C GLU A 884 -2.88 19.48 29.81
N LEU A 885 -2.82 20.00 28.57
CA LEU A 885 -1.92 21.08 28.18
C LEU A 885 -2.53 22.48 28.41
N ASP A 886 -3.83 22.56 28.70
CA ASP A 886 -4.52 23.82 28.97
C ASP A 886 -4.06 24.44 30.30
N GLY A 887 -3.79 25.75 30.29
CA GLY A 887 -3.39 26.49 31.50
C GLY A 887 -1.90 26.48 31.82
N THR A 888 -1.05 25.91 30.94
CA THR A 888 0.42 25.92 31.07
C THR A 888 1.08 27.26 30.71
N GLY A 889 0.30 28.24 30.24
CA GLY A 889 0.78 29.57 29.82
C GLY A 889 1.45 29.60 28.43
N LYS A 890 1.52 28.45 27.75
CA LYS A 890 1.92 28.29 26.34
C LYS A 890 0.71 27.94 25.49
N THR A 891 0.82 28.10 24.18
CA THR A 891 -0.20 27.56 23.26
C THR A 891 -0.12 26.02 23.22
N ARG A 892 -1.20 25.35 22.83
CA ARG A 892 -1.25 23.87 22.83
C ARG A 892 -0.25 23.29 21.83
N LEU A 893 -0.02 23.98 20.71
CA LEU A 893 1.01 23.61 19.73
C LEU A 893 2.40 23.61 20.37
N ASP A 894 2.79 24.73 20.99
CA ASP A 894 4.11 24.88 21.61
C ASP A 894 4.32 23.89 22.77
N GLY A 895 3.29 23.69 23.60
CA GLY A 895 3.30 22.70 24.67
C GLY A 895 3.47 21.27 24.16
N THR A 896 2.82 20.93 23.05
CA THR A 896 2.93 19.60 22.41
C THR A 896 4.32 19.35 21.87
N LEU A 897 4.89 20.33 21.14
CA LEU A 897 6.21 20.19 20.55
C LEU A 897 7.31 20.09 21.63
N ASP A 898 7.23 20.89 22.68
CA ASP A 898 8.21 20.86 23.78
C ASP A 898 8.15 19.55 24.59
N ALA A 899 6.96 18.98 24.79
CA ALA A 899 6.77 17.75 25.56
C ALA A 899 7.06 16.48 24.74
N GLY A 900 6.72 16.50 23.45
CA GLY A 900 6.73 15.33 22.58
C GLY A 900 8.00 15.18 21.74
N VAL A 901 8.61 16.26 21.24
CA VAL A 901 9.73 16.16 20.29
C VAL A 901 11.07 16.01 21.03
N HIS A 902 11.99 15.24 20.46
CA HIS A 902 13.34 15.10 21.02
C HIS A 902 14.06 16.46 21.11
N PRO A 903 14.83 16.74 22.19
CA PRO A 903 15.49 18.03 22.39
C PRO A 903 16.37 18.51 21.23
N ASP A 904 17.08 17.61 20.56
CA ASP A 904 17.90 17.98 19.39
C ASP A 904 17.05 18.38 18.16
N ASP A 905 15.82 17.87 18.06
CA ASP A 905 14.98 18.02 16.88
C ASP A 905 13.97 19.18 17.03
N VAL A 906 13.63 19.56 18.27
CA VAL A 906 12.53 20.50 18.60
C VAL A 906 12.69 21.86 17.93
N ALA A 907 13.91 22.43 17.91
CA ALA A 907 14.15 23.75 17.33
C ALA A 907 13.83 23.77 15.83
N GLY A 908 14.31 22.77 15.10
CA GLY A 908 14.03 22.65 13.67
C GLY A 908 12.57 22.31 13.40
N VAL A 909 11.93 21.47 14.22
CA VAL A 909 10.51 21.14 14.06
C VAL A 909 9.64 22.38 14.19
N LYS A 910 9.91 23.24 15.19
CA LYS A 910 9.20 24.52 15.36
C LYS A 910 9.38 25.47 14.18
N GLU A 911 10.60 25.60 13.66
CA GLU A 911 10.89 26.44 12.50
C GLU A 911 10.12 25.99 11.25
N ASN A 912 10.13 24.69 10.94
CA ASN A 912 9.40 24.16 9.79
C ASN A 912 7.88 24.27 9.95
N TYR A 913 7.36 24.03 11.16
CA TYR A 913 5.92 24.20 11.43
C TYR A 913 5.50 25.66 11.25
N ALA A 914 6.27 26.62 11.79
CA ALA A 914 6.00 28.05 11.63
C ALA A 914 6.03 28.47 10.16
N HIS A 915 6.97 27.94 9.37
CA HIS A 915 7.03 28.17 7.93
C HIS A 915 5.74 27.70 7.25
N SER A 916 5.34 26.43 7.44
CA SER A 916 4.10 25.86 6.86
C SER A 916 2.86 26.65 7.24
N LEU A 917 2.73 27.08 8.50
CA LEU A 917 1.59 27.88 8.95
C LEU A 917 1.55 29.26 8.26
N SER A 918 2.72 29.87 8.02
CA SER A 918 2.81 31.18 7.37
C SER A 918 2.59 31.15 5.85
N THR A 919 3.03 30.07 5.17
CA THR A 919 2.95 29.95 3.70
C THR A 919 1.72 29.19 3.23
N GLY A 920 1.14 28.35 4.10
CA GLY A 920 0.09 27.41 3.74
C GLY A 920 0.58 26.22 2.90
N GLU A 921 1.90 25.97 2.87
CA GLU A 921 2.50 24.80 2.22
C GLU A 921 2.43 23.55 3.12
N PRO A 922 2.30 22.34 2.55
CA PRO A 922 2.29 21.10 3.32
C PRO A 922 3.59 20.88 4.10
N TYR A 923 3.48 20.46 5.35
CA TYR A 923 4.60 20.07 6.20
C TYR A 923 4.93 18.59 5.98
N ALA A 924 6.21 18.23 5.90
CA ALA A 924 6.66 16.84 5.95
C ALA A 924 8.06 16.76 6.58
N ARG A 925 8.22 15.97 7.65
CA ARG A 925 9.52 15.81 8.32
C ARG A 925 9.62 14.53 9.14
N ARG A 926 10.79 13.89 9.07
CA ARG A 926 11.21 12.83 10.01
C ARG A 926 11.86 13.43 11.25
N HIS A 927 11.39 13.05 12.42
CA HIS A 927 11.94 13.48 13.70
C HIS A 927 11.61 12.46 14.80
N ARG A 928 12.22 12.61 15.98
CA ARG A 928 11.96 11.72 17.10
C ARG A 928 10.83 12.26 17.98
N LEU A 929 9.84 11.41 18.23
CA LEU A 929 8.69 11.69 19.10
C LEU A 929 8.72 10.77 20.32
N ARG A 930 8.42 11.34 21.48
CA ARG A 930 8.40 10.68 22.77
C ARG A 930 7.10 9.93 22.95
N ARG A 931 7.22 8.64 23.28
CA ARG A 931 6.13 7.75 23.63
C ARG A 931 5.79 7.84 25.14
N HIS A 932 4.63 7.35 25.55
CA HIS A 932 4.12 7.39 26.93
C HIS A 932 5.09 6.81 27.99
N ASP A 933 5.95 5.87 27.60
CA ASP A 933 6.98 5.23 28.45
C ASP A 933 8.27 6.06 28.58
N GLY A 934 8.37 7.16 27.83
CA GLY A 934 9.55 8.02 27.78
C GLY A 934 10.57 7.66 26.71
N GLU A 935 10.34 6.60 25.92
CA GLU A 935 11.20 6.24 24.79
C GLU A 935 10.96 7.20 23.61
N TYR A 936 12.03 7.55 22.90
CA TYR A 936 11.95 8.36 21.68
C TYR A 936 11.97 7.43 20.47
N ARG A 937 10.93 7.50 19.63
CA ARG A 937 10.83 6.73 18.39
C ARG A 937 10.87 7.64 17.18
N TRP A 938 11.43 7.14 16.08
CA TRP A 938 11.38 7.86 14.82
C TRP A 938 9.96 7.90 14.26
N VAL A 939 9.47 9.10 13.99
CA VAL A 939 8.21 9.32 13.31
C VAL A 939 8.39 10.16 12.06
N GLU A 940 7.55 9.92 11.06
CA GLU A 940 7.37 10.82 9.93
C GLU A 940 6.05 11.57 10.11
N THR A 941 6.14 12.89 10.25
CA THR A 941 4.97 13.75 10.43
C THR A 941 4.71 14.52 9.16
N ARG A 942 3.47 14.44 8.66
CA ARG A 942 2.99 15.18 7.49
C ARG A 942 1.76 15.99 7.87
N ALA A 943 1.70 17.26 7.49
CA ALA A 943 0.52 18.10 7.67
C ALA A 943 0.08 18.73 6.35
N ALA A 944 -1.20 18.67 6.03
CA ALA A 944 -1.77 19.30 4.84
C ALA A 944 -2.95 20.21 5.21
N PRO A 945 -3.09 21.39 4.58
CA PRO A 945 -4.18 22.29 4.85
C PRO A 945 -5.46 21.85 4.10
N MET A 946 -6.56 21.75 4.84
CA MET A 946 -7.91 21.66 4.30
C MET A 946 -8.43 23.07 4.05
N ARG A 947 -8.91 23.34 2.83
CA ARG A 947 -9.39 24.65 2.40
C ARG A 947 -10.88 24.62 2.09
N ASN A 948 -11.58 25.72 2.34
CA ASN A 948 -12.97 25.90 1.90
C ASN A 948 -13.04 26.26 0.39
N ALA A 949 -14.25 26.48 -0.12
CA ALA A 949 -14.49 26.77 -1.54
C ALA A 949 -13.81 28.09 -1.98
N GLU A 950 -13.57 29.00 -1.04
CA GLU A 950 -12.89 30.30 -1.25
C GLU A 950 -11.36 30.20 -1.13
N GLY A 951 -10.80 29.01 -0.89
CA GLY A 951 -9.35 28.77 -0.80
C GLY A 951 -8.71 29.11 0.56
N VAL A 952 -9.50 29.50 1.55
CA VAL A 952 -9.07 29.79 2.93
C VAL A 952 -8.85 28.49 3.69
N ILE A 953 -7.75 28.40 4.44
CA ILE A 953 -7.45 27.25 5.30
C ILE A 953 -8.46 27.21 6.45
N VAL A 954 -9.21 26.13 6.55
CA VAL A 954 -10.18 25.89 7.63
C VAL A 954 -9.63 24.96 8.72
N GLN A 955 -8.67 24.10 8.36
CA GLN A 955 -8.08 23.11 9.26
C GLN A 955 -6.77 22.59 8.68
N TRP A 956 -5.85 22.13 9.52
CA TRP A 956 -4.70 21.31 9.14
C TRP A 956 -4.95 19.85 9.53
N ASN A 957 -4.73 18.93 8.59
CA ASN A 957 -4.78 17.50 8.83
C ASN A 957 -3.36 16.96 8.96
N VAL A 958 -3.02 16.43 10.13
CA VAL A 958 -1.69 15.94 10.47
C VAL A 958 -1.73 14.44 10.63
N ILE A 959 -0.76 13.75 10.04
CA ILE A 959 -0.52 12.33 10.25
C ILE A 959 0.91 12.13 10.73
N CYS A 960 1.08 11.34 11.79
CA CYS A 960 2.35 10.89 12.32
C CYS A 960 2.42 9.37 12.11
N LEU A 961 3.43 8.92 11.37
CA LEU A 961 3.69 7.51 11.10
C LEU A 961 4.89 7.07 11.95
N ASP A 962 4.76 6.01 12.74
CA ASP A 962 5.90 5.39 13.43
C ASP A 962 6.74 4.64 12.38
N ILE A 963 7.94 5.16 12.12
CA ILE A 963 8.89 4.64 11.14
C ILE A 963 10.11 4.02 11.82
N ASP A 964 10.06 3.81 13.14
CA ASP A 964 11.20 3.34 13.92
C ASP A 964 11.71 1.98 13.43
N GLY A 965 10.78 1.06 13.10
CA GLY A 965 11.13 -0.23 12.52
C GLY A 965 11.76 -0.14 11.12
N GLU A 966 11.38 0.87 10.33
CA GLU A 966 11.92 1.09 8.98
C GLU A 966 13.33 1.68 9.04
N VAL A 967 13.54 2.69 9.89
CA VAL A 967 14.86 3.31 10.12
C VAL A 967 15.86 2.29 10.66
N HIS A 968 15.46 1.44 11.60
CA HIS A 968 16.34 0.38 12.11
C HIS A 968 16.64 -0.69 11.05
N ALA A 969 15.66 -1.06 10.21
CA ALA A 969 15.86 -2.03 9.14
C ALA A 969 16.79 -1.50 8.04
N GLU A 970 16.69 -0.22 7.66
CA GLU A 970 17.60 0.42 6.70
C GLU A 970 19.04 0.45 7.25
N GLU A 971 19.21 0.79 8.52
CA GLU A 971 20.53 0.84 9.15
C GLU A 971 21.15 -0.56 9.33
N ASP A 972 20.34 -1.56 9.67
CA ASP A 972 20.77 -2.96 9.72
C ASP A 972 21.13 -3.51 8.33
N LEU A 973 20.36 -3.13 7.29
CA LEU A 973 20.67 -3.47 5.90
C LEU A 973 21.97 -2.80 5.43
N ARG A 974 22.20 -1.54 5.82
CA ARG A 974 23.46 -0.83 5.54
C ARG A 974 24.64 -1.55 6.19
N ARG A 975 24.53 -1.88 7.48
CA ARG A 975 25.55 -2.65 8.20
C ARG A 975 25.76 -4.05 7.59
N ALA A 976 24.70 -4.72 7.15
CA ALA A 976 24.78 -6.02 6.47
C ALA A 976 25.46 -5.92 5.10
N ARG A 977 25.17 -4.89 4.29
CA ARG A 977 25.86 -4.61 3.01
C ARG A 977 27.33 -4.32 3.22
N GLU A 978 27.69 -3.49 4.19
CA GLU A 978 29.08 -3.20 4.56
C GLU A 978 29.81 -4.46 5.06
N GLY A 979 29.09 -5.36 5.75
CA GLY A 979 29.59 -6.67 6.18
C GLY A 979 29.78 -7.64 5.00
N LEU A 980 28.85 -7.68 4.06
CA LEU A 980 28.90 -8.54 2.87
C LEU A 980 30.01 -8.10 1.93
N ALA A 981 30.20 -6.79 1.73
CA ALA A 981 31.30 -6.24 0.94
C ALA A 981 32.66 -6.68 1.52
N ARG A 982 32.82 -6.55 2.85
CA ARG A 982 34.02 -7.02 3.56
C ARG A 982 34.21 -8.55 3.48
N ALA A 983 33.14 -9.33 3.62
CA ALA A 983 33.20 -10.79 3.57
C ALA A 983 33.53 -11.31 2.16
N SER A 984 32.93 -10.70 1.11
CA SER A 984 33.23 -10.99 -0.29
C SER A 984 34.71 -10.69 -0.60
N GLN A 985 35.22 -9.55 -0.12
CA GLN A 985 36.63 -9.18 -0.26
C GLN A 985 37.58 -10.18 0.41
N VAL A 986 37.22 -10.70 1.59
CA VAL A 986 37.99 -11.75 2.29
C VAL A 986 37.87 -13.12 1.60
N ALA A 987 36.73 -13.45 0.99
CA ALA A 987 36.53 -14.71 0.26
C ALA A 987 37.35 -14.75 -1.04
N SER A 988 37.40 -13.64 -1.80
CA SER A 988 38.30 -13.52 -2.96
C SER A 988 39.78 -13.64 -2.55
N LEU A 989 40.14 -13.17 -1.34
CA LEU A 989 41.47 -13.32 -0.73
C LEU A 989 41.84 -14.80 -0.51
N ALA A 990 40.87 -15.64 -0.15
CA ALA A 990 41.09 -17.06 0.11
C ALA A 990 41.26 -17.88 -1.18
N GLU A 991 40.48 -17.60 -2.24
CA GLU A 991 40.62 -18.29 -3.53
C GLU A 991 41.98 -18.01 -4.21
N LEU A 992 42.51 -16.79 -4.07
CA LEU A 992 43.73 -16.35 -4.75
C LEU A 992 45.03 -16.76 -4.04
N SER A 993 44.94 -17.23 -2.78
CA SER A 993 46.10 -17.54 -1.95
C SER A 993 46.99 -18.66 -2.51
N ALA A 994 46.40 -19.68 -3.13
CA ALA A 994 47.16 -20.80 -3.73
C ALA A 994 47.93 -20.36 -4.99
N SER A 995 47.33 -19.48 -5.79
CA SER A 995 47.95 -18.95 -7.02
C SER A 995 49.08 -17.96 -6.69
N ILE A 996 48.86 -17.07 -5.72
CA ILE A 996 49.89 -16.14 -5.21
C ILE A 996 51.10 -16.90 -4.67
N ALA A 997 50.87 -17.95 -3.88
CA ALA A 997 51.95 -18.78 -3.37
C ALA A 997 52.72 -19.47 -4.50
N HIS A 998 52.03 -19.94 -5.55
CA HIS A 998 52.67 -20.59 -6.69
C HIS A 998 53.56 -19.62 -7.48
N GLU A 999 53.08 -18.41 -7.78
CA GLU A 999 53.84 -17.43 -8.57
C GLU A 999 55.03 -16.82 -7.85
N VAL A 1000 54.95 -16.62 -6.52
CA VAL A 1000 56.09 -16.13 -5.73
C VAL A 1000 57.14 -17.22 -5.55
N ASN A 1001 56.70 -18.48 -5.37
CA ASN A 1001 57.61 -19.60 -5.16
C ASN A 1001 58.42 -19.97 -6.41
N GLN A 1002 57.89 -19.78 -7.62
CA GLN A 1002 58.60 -20.10 -8.86
C GLN A 1002 59.95 -19.36 -9.02
N PRO A 1003 60.02 -18.02 -9.01
CA PRO A 1003 61.29 -17.29 -9.11
C PRO A 1003 62.18 -17.51 -7.88
N LEU A 1004 61.60 -17.65 -6.68
CA LEU A 1004 62.39 -17.96 -5.48
C LEU A 1004 63.06 -19.35 -5.56
N ALA A 1005 62.38 -20.36 -6.09
CA ALA A 1005 62.97 -21.68 -6.33
C ALA A 1005 64.11 -21.60 -7.36
N ALA A 1006 63.94 -20.80 -8.41
CA ALA A 1006 64.99 -20.55 -9.40
C ALA A 1006 66.22 -19.81 -8.81
N VAL A 1007 66.00 -18.83 -7.93
CA VAL A 1007 67.06 -18.16 -7.15
C VAL A 1007 67.86 -19.17 -6.33
N VAL A 1008 67.19 -20.05 -5.58
CA VAL A 1008 67.86 -21.06 -4.75
C VAL A 1008 68.64 -22.06 -5.61
N ALA A 1009 68.06 -22.55 -6.71
CA ALA A 1009 68.72 -23.48 -7.62
C ALA A 1009 69.95 -22.86 -8.30
N ASN A 1010 69.84 -21.63 -8.79
CA ASN A 1010 70.94 -20.90 -9.42
C ASN A 1010 72.03 -20.53 -8.40
N SER A 1011 71.68 -20.27 -7.14
CA SER A 1011 72.64 -20.05 -6.04
C SER A 1011 73.49 -21.30 -5.77
N HIS A 1012 72.87 -22.47 -5.69
CA HIS A 1012 73.60 -23.75 -5.55
C HIS A 1012 74.46 -24.08 -6.78
N ALA A 1013 74.01 -23.73 -7.99
CA ALA A 1013 74.81 -23.90 -9.21
C ALA A 1013 76.01 -22.94 -9.22
N CYS A 1014 75.82 -21.68 -8.83
CA CYS A 1014 76.89 -20.70 -8.70
C CYS A 1014 77.95 -21.16 -7.69
N GLN A 1015 77.52 -21.63 -6.52
CA GLN A 1015 78.42 -22.16 -5.49
C GLN A 1015 79.24 -23.34 -6.03
N ARG A 1016 78.61 -24.28 -6.74
CA ARG A 1016 79.30 -25.42 -7.37
C ARG A 1016 80.35 -24.99 -8.41
N TRP A 1017 80.06 -23.98 -9.24
CA TRP A 1017 81.01 -23.50 -10.25
C TRP A 1017 82.19 -22.71 -9.66
N LEU A 1018 81.97 -22.03 -8.55
CA LEU A 1018 83.05 -21.35 -7.80
C LEU A 1018 83.95 -22.34 -7.05
N MET A 1019 83.40 -23.48 -6.59
CA MET A 1019 84.15 -24.52 -5.86
C MET A 1019 84.80 -25.57 -6.78
N ALA A 1020 84.57 -25.53 -8.09
CA ALA A 1020 85.20 -26.45 -9.04
C ALA A 1020 86.69 -26.10 -9.24
N GLU A 1021 87.53 -27.07 -9.62
CA GLU A 1021 88.95 -26.84 -9.93
C GLU A 1021 89.27 -27.15 -11.41
N PRO A 1022 89.69 -26.15 -12.22
CA PRO A 1022 89.76 -24.72 -11.87
C PRO A 1022 88.35 -24.06 -11.78
N PRO A 1023 88.17 -22.99 -11.00
CA PRO A 1023 86.89 -22.31 -10.83
C PRO A 1023 86.35 -21.77 -12.15
N ASN A 1024 85.09 -22.05 -12.46
CA ASN A 1024 84.45 -21.56 -13.68
C ASN A 1024 83.76 -20.21 -13.42
N MET A 1025 84.58 -19.15 -13.39
CA MET A 1025 84.13 -17.79 -13.10
C MET A 1025 83.09 -17.27 -14.09
N GLU A 1026 83.20 -17.63 -15.36
CA GLU A 1026 82.25 -17.20 -16.40
C GLU A 1026 80.85 -17.79 -16.16
N ARG A 1027 80.76 -19.10 -15.87
CA ARG A 1027 79.48 -19.74 -15.55
C ARG A 1027 78.92 -19.25 -14.23
N ALA A 1028 79.76 -19.09 -13.21
CA ALA A 1028 79.36 -18.54 -11.92
C ALA A 1028 78.73 -17.15 -12.08
N GLN A 1029 79.39 -16.24 -12.81
CA GLN A 1029 78.91 -14.89 -13.09
C GLN A 1029 77.57 -14.90 -13.85
N ARG A 1030 77.41 -15.75 -14.87
CA ARG A 1030 76.13 -15.91 -15.57
C ARG A 1030 75.02 -16.44 -14.66
N THR A 1031 75.31 -17.33 -13.70
CA THR A 1031 74.31 -17.75 -12.69
C THR A 1031 73.97 -16.64 -11.70
N VAL A 1032 74.92 -15.79 -11.31
CA VAL A 1032 74.64 -14.61 -10.48
C VAL A 1032 73.70 -13.64 -11.18
N GLU A 1033 73.91 -13.38 -12.47
CA GLU A 1033 73.00 -12.55 -13.27
C GLU A 1033 71.58 -13.15 -13.34
N ARG A 1034 71.46 -14.48 -13.40
CA ARG A 1034 70.15 -15.18 -13.33
C ARG A 1034 69.51 -15.04 -11.95
N ILE A 1035 70.28 -15.18 -10.87
CA ILE A 1035 69.79 -14.97 -9.49
C ILE A 1035 69.24 -13.55 -9.33
N ILE A 1036 69.98 -12.52 -9.80
CA ILE A 1036 69.54 -11.13 -9.72
C ILE A 1036 68.24 -10.92 -10.51
N ARG A 1037 68.15 -11.52 -11.70
CA ARG A 1037 66.94 -11.45 -12.54
C ARG A 1037 65.74 -12.13 -11.87
N ASP A 1038 65.91 -13.33 -11.35
CA ASP A 1038 64.84 -14.10 -10.72
C ASP A 1038 64.41 -13.44 -9.39
N ALA A 1039 65.35 -12.87 -8.63
CA ALA A 1039 65.06 -12.10 -7.42
C ALA A 1039 64.27 -10.82 -7.72
N ASN A 1040 64.65 -10.08 -8.77
CA ASN A 1040 63.89 -8.92 -9.23
C ASN A 1040 62.49 -9.32 -9.74
N SER A 1041 62.38 -10.44 -10.44
CA SER A 1041 61.08 -10.99 -10.88
C SER A 1041 60.17 -11.32 -9.68
N ALA A 1042 60.72 -11.95 -8.62
CA ALA A 1042 59.99 -12.19 -7.38
C ALA A 1042 59.55 -10.88 -6.71
N ALA A 1043 60.41 -9.87 -6.67
CA ALA A 1043 60.09 -8.55 -6.13
C ALA A 1043 58.98 -7.86 -6.94
N ASP A 1044 58.98 -8.01 -8.27
CA ASP A 1044 57.94 -7.48 -9.15
C ASP A 1044 56.59 -8.19 -8.94
N VAL A 1045 56.59 -9.51 -8.76
CA VAL A 1045 55.38 -10.28 -8.39
C VAL A 1045 54.83 -9.78 -7.05
N VAL A 1046 55.68 -9.63 -6.04
CA VAL A 1046 55.28 -9.10 -4.72
C VAL A 1046 54.77 -7.65 -4.83
N SER A 1047 55.38 -6.83 -5.68
CA SER A 1047 54.94 -5.45 -5.92
C SER A 1047 53.55 -5.40 -6.58
N ARG A 1048 53.30 -6.27 -7.59
CA ARG A 1048 51.97 -6.41 -8.23
C ARG A 1048 50.91 -6.90 -7.24
N ILE A 1049 51.25 -7.87 -6.40
CA ILE A 1049 50.39 -8.34 -5.31
C ILE A 1049 50.10 -7.20 -4.34
N ARG A 1050 51.12 -6.46 -3.89
CA ARG A 1050 50.95 -5.35 -2.96
C ARG A 1050 50.11 -4.21 -3.55
N ALA A 1051 50.18 -3.98 -4.86
CA ALA A 1051 49.36 -3.00 -5.57
C ALA A 1051 47.86 -3.39 -5.58
N LEU A 1052 47.54 -4.69 -5.70
CA LEU A 1052 46.16 -5.20 -5.59
C LEU A 1052 45.52 -4.89 -4.22
N PHE A 1053 46.34 -4.80 -3.16
CA PHE A 1053 45.86 -4.64 -1.79
C PHE A 1053 45.88 -3.20 -1.26
N LYS A 1054 46.44 -2.24 -1.99
CA LYS A 1054 46.58 -0.86 -1.51
C LYS A 1054 45.39 0.01 -1.96
N GLN A 1055 44.27 -0.09 -1.24
CA GLN A 1055 43.25 0.96 -1.23
C GLN A 1055 43.67 2.05 -0.24
N SER A 1056 44.25 3.14 -0.75
CA SER A 1056 44.28 4.40 -0.03
C SER A 1056 43.48 5.42 -0.82
N VAL A 1057 42.24 5.67 -0.39
CA VAL A 1057 41.35 6.70 -0.95
C VAL A 1057 41.97 8.11 -0.78
N ASP A 1058 42.93 8.28 0.14
CA ASP A 1058 43.49 9.57 0.56
C ASP A 1058 44.70 10.12 -0.23
N ARG A 1059 45.02 9.60 -1.44
CA ARG A 1059 46.26 10.00 -2.16
C ARG A 1059 46.08 10.65 -3.54
N ARG A 1060 44.87 11.11 -3.88
CA ARG A 1060 44.63 11.83 -5.14
C ARG A 1060 45.21 13.25 -5.04
N THR A 1061 46.21 13.53 -5.88
CA THR A 1061 46.84 14.85 -5.96
C THR A 1061 46.53 15.49 -7.32
N PRO A 1062 46.22 16.79 -7.40
CA PRO A 1062 46.09 17.48 -8.68
C PRO A 1062 47.36 17.29 -9.52
N SER A 1063 47.26 16.59 -10.64
CA SER A 1063 48.40 16.21 -11.49
C SER A 1063 48.06 16.38 -12.96
N THR A 1064 49.07 16.69 -13.78
CA THR A 1064 48.93 16.76 -15.25
C THR A 1064 49.18 15.39 -15.87
N LEU A 1065 48.26 14.92 -16.71
CA LEU A 1065 48.40 13.62 -17.36
C LEU A 1065 49.59 13.57 -18.33
N SER A 1066 49.94 14.72 -18.93
CA SER A 1066 51.12 14.89 -19.79
C SER A 1066 52.44 14.53 -19.08
N GLY A 1067 52.58 14.87 -17.79
CA GLY A 1067 53.74 14.51 -17.00
C GLY A 1067 53.86 13.00 -16.81
N ILE A 1068 52.74 12.35 -16.49
CA ILE A 1068 52.68 10.91 -16.21
C ILE A 1068 52.97 10.09 -17.48
N VAL A 1069 52.43 10.50 -18.63
CA VAL A 1069 52.67 9.85 -19.93
C VAL A 1069 54.14 9.93 -20.31
N ASN A 1070 54.78 11.08 -20.14
CA ASN A 1070 56.22 11.23 -20.41
C ASN A 1070 57.07 10.34 -19.51
N GLU A 1071 56.70 10.20 -18.24
CA GLU A 1071 57.41 9.31 -17.31
C GLU A 1071 57.24 7.84 -17.69
N ALA A 1072 56.02 7.40 -18.00
CA ALA A 1072 55.76 6.04 -18.47
C ALA A 1072 56.54 5.73 -19.76
N ARG A 1073 56.58 6.68 -20.70
CA ARG A 1073 57.41 6.59 -21.92
C ARG A 1073 58.89 6.44 -21.59
N ASN A 1074 59.42 7.27 -20.69
CA ASN A 1074 60.84 7.22 -20.32
C ASN A 1074 61.20 5.89 -19.63
N LEU A 1075 60.32 5.38 -18.77
CA LEU A 1075 60.51 4.07 -18.11
C LEU A 1075 60.49 2.90 -19.10
N MET A 1076 59.68 2.99 -20.15
CA MET A 1076 59.59 1.96 -21.20
C MET A 1076 60.57 2.16 -22.35
N ALA A 1077 61.39 3.23 -22.35
CA ALA A 1077 62.29 3.56 -23.44
C ALA A 1077 63.33 2.48 -23.72
N ASP A 1078 63.99 1.97 -22.67
CA ASP A 1078 65.01 0.90 -22.79
C ASP A 1078 64.42 -0.43 -23.26
N GLU A 1079 63.18 -0.73 -22.90
CA GLU A 1079 62.49 -1.95 -23.30
C GLU A 1079 61.97 -1.85 -24.73
N ALA A 1080 61.39 -0.71 -25.11
CA ALA A 1080 60.98 -0.41 -26.48
C ALA A 1080 62.19 -0.42 -27.43
N TRP A 1081 63.31 0.19 -27.03
CA TRP A 1081 64.54 0.21 -27.81
C TRP A 1081 65.10 -1.20 -28.05
N ARG A 1082 65.16 -2.03 -27.00
CA ARG A 1082 65.61 -3.44 -27.10
C ARG A 1082 64.77 -4.29 -28.05
N ARG A 1083 63.47 -3.99 -28.19
CA ARG A 1083 62.55 -4.70 -29.10
C ARG A 1083 62.34 -4.01 -30.45
N HIS A 1084 63.12 -2.97 -30.74
CA HIS A 1084 63.03 -2.14 -31.95
C HIS A 1084 61.63 -1.53 -32.18
N VAL A 1085 60.96 -1.12 -31.10
CA VAL A 1085 59.65 -0.45 -31.13
C VAL A 1085 59.84 1.05 -30.99
N ARG A 1086 59.24 1.83 -31.91
CA ARG A 1086 59.20 3.29 -31.84
C ARG A 1086 57.98 3.72 -31.04
N MET A 1087 58.15 4.67 -30.11
CA MET A 1087 57.05 5.26 -29.37
C MET A 1087 56.79 6.68 -29.86
N GLU A 1088 55.60 6.92 -30.39
CA GLU A 1088 55.13 8.24 -30.83
C GLU A 1088 54.12 8.75 -29.81
N VAL A 1089 54.31 9.98 -29.31
CA VAL A 1089 53.47 10.55 -28.25
C VAL A 1089 52.90 11.89 -28.71
N GLU A 1090 51.58 11.97 -28.79
CA GLU A 1090 50.82 13.15 -29.17
C GLU A 1090 49.93 13.58 -27.99
N VAL A 1091 50.19 14.74 -27.41
CA VAL A 1091 49.49 15.24 -26.23
C VAL A 1091 49.02 16.66 -26.51
N ASP A 1092 47.73 16.94 -26.31
CA ASP A 1092 47.19 18.29 -26.48
C ASP A 1092 47.95 19.33 -25.63
N ALA A 1093 48.22 20.51 -26.21
CA ALA A 1093 49.08 21.52 -25.60
C ALA A 1093 48.54 22.13 -24.29
N THR A 1094 47.24 21.99 -24.02
CA THR A 1094 46.56 22.55 -22.84
C THR A 1094 45.66 21.51 -22.18
N LEU A 1095 46.23 20.68 -21.29
CA LEU A 1095 45.48 19.72 -20.48
C LEU A 1095 45.26 20.23 -19.04
N PRO A 1096 44.04 20.14 -18.49
CA PRO A 1096 43.73 20.55 -17.11
C PRO A 1096 44.35 19.61 -16.06
N LEU A 1097 44.47 20.11 -14.82
CA LEU A 1097 44.86 19.32 -13.65
C LEU A 1097 43.70 18.42 -13.23
N ILE A 1098 43.96 17.12 -13.03
CA ILE A 1098 42.98 16.15 -12.53
C ILE A 1098 43.42 15.55 -11.20
N ALA A 1099 42.46 15.29 -10.30
CA ALA A 1099 42.71 14.67 -9.01
C ALA A 1099 42.86 13.15 -9.15
N ILE A 1100 44.10 12.68 -9.32
CA ILE A 1100 44.41 11.26 -9.56
C ILE A 1100 45.52 10.75 -8.65
N ASP A 1101 45.55 9.44 -8.41
CA ASP A 1101 46.75 8.79 -7.88
C ASP A 1101 47.74 8.61 -9.03
N ARG A 1102 48.76 9.46 -9.05
CA ARG A 1102 49.82 9.48 -10.07
C ARG A 1102 50.46 8.11 -10.29
N VAL A 1103 50.70 7.34 -9.21
CA VAL A 1103 51.40 6.05 -9.29
C VAL A 1103 50.49 5.01 -9.95
N GLN A 1104 49.20 5.00 -9.60
CA GLN A 1104 48.24 4.06 -10.17
C GLN A 1104 48.00 4.33 -11.67
N ILE A 1105 47.88 5.60 -12.08
CA ILE A 1105 47.72 5.94 -13.51
C ILE A 1105 49.01 5.66 -14.30
N GLN A 1106 50.19 5.90 -13.73
CA GLN A 1106 51.46 5.49 -14.33
C GLN A 1106 51.54 3.96 -14.55
N GLN A 1107 51.04 3.18 -13.59
CA GLN A 1107 50.99 1.72 -13.69
C GLN A 1107 50.06 1.24 -14.80
N VAL A 1108 48.90 1.89 -14.98
CA VAL A 1108 47.99 1.62 -16.11
C VAL A 1108 48.74 1.86 -17.42
N LEU A 1109 49.37 3.03 -17.58
CA LEU A 1109 50.10 3.38 -18.80
C LEU A 1109 51.23 2.39 -19.10
N ILE A 1110 52.07 2.05 -18.11
CA ILE A 1110 53.16 1.07 -18.29
C ILE A 1110 52.61 -0.29 -18.71
N ASN A 1111 51.54 -0.77 -18.09
CA ASN A 1111 50.95 -2.06 -18.43
C ASN A 1111 50.37 -2.08 -19.84
N LEU A 1112 49.70 -1.00 -20.27
CA LEU A 1112 49.14 -0.90 -21.62
C LEU A 1112 50.25 -0.78 -22.67
N ILE A 1113 51.28 0.04 -22.43
CA ILE A 1113 52.45 0.17 -23.32
C ILE A 1113 53.19 -1.16 -23.43
N ARG A 1114 53.49 -1.83 -22.31
CA ARG A 1114 54.16 -3.13 -22.32
C ARG A 1114 53.34 -4.18 -23.08
N ASN A 1115 52.03 -4.22 -22.88
CA ASN A 1115 51.16 -5.13 -23.62
C ASN A 1115 51.21 -4.87 -25.13
N GLY A 1116 51.22 -3.60 -25.55
CA GLY A 1116 51.39 -3.22 -26.96
C GLY A 1116 52.76 -3.62 -27.53
N ILE A 1117 53.84 -3.44 -26.75
CA ILE A 1117 55.20 -3.86 -27.15
C ILE A 1117 55.24 -5.37 -27.38
N GLU A 1118 54.74 -6.15 -26.42
CA GLU A 1118 54.72 -7.62 -26.47
C GLU A 1118 53.83 -8.15 -27.61
N ALA A 1119 52.71 -7.48 -27.90
CA ALA A 1119 51.81 -7.85 -29.01
C ALA A 1119 52.48 -7.71 -30.40
N MET A 1120 53.59 -6.98 -30.49
CA MET A 1120 54.36 -6.78 -31.71
C MET A 1120 55.63 -7.65 -31.80
N ASP A 1121 55.92 -8.51 -30.81
CA ASP A 1121 57.15 -9.32 -30.77
C ASP A 1121 57.29 -10.21 -32.02
N ALA A 1122 56.17 -10.75 -32.53
CA ALA A 1122 56.10 -11.63 -33.70
C ALA A 1122 55.89 -10.89 -35.05
N THR A 1123 55.79 -9.56 -35.06
CA THR A 1123 55.48 -8.77 -36.27
C THR A 1123 56.76 -8.40 -37.04
N THR A 1124 56.77 -8.60 -38.36
CA THR A 1124 57.93 -8.33 -39.25
C THR A 1124 57.88 -6.95 -39.95
N GLY A 1125 56.90 -6.10 -39.60
CA GLY A 1125 56.71 -4.74 -40.13
C GLY A 1125 57.19 -3.62 -39.21
N ASP A 1126 56.78 -2.38 -39.51
CA ASP A 1126 57.11 -1.18 -38.71
C ASP A 1126 56.43 -1.24 -37.33
N ARG A 1127 57.23 -1.34 -36.27
CA ARG A 1127 56.76 -1.53 -34.88
C ARG A 1127 56.62 -0.18 -34.21
N VAL A 1128 55.39 0.33 -34.13
CA VAL A 1128 55.09 1.65 -33.56
C VAL A 1128 54.01 1.52 -32.49
N ILE A 1129 54.22 2.17 -31.35
CA ILE A 1129 53.19 2.45 -30.36
C ILE A 1129 52.89 3.94 -30.40
N GLU A 1130 51.64 4.28 -30.70
CA GLU A 1130 51.15 5.65 -30.67
C GLU A 1130 50.38 5.87 -29.35
N ILE A 1131 50.77 6.88 -28.59
CA ILE A 1131 50.08 7.31 -27.37
C ILE A 1131 49.49 8.68 -27.62
N ARG A 1132 48.18 8.79 -27.54
CA ARG A 1132 47.46 10.04 -27.78
C ARG A 1132 46.63 10.44 -26.57
N VAL A 1133 46.72 11.71 -26.17
CA VAL A 1133 45.91 12.25 -25.06
C VAL A 1133 45.17 13.48 -25.52
N ARG A 1134 43.84 13.41 -25.47
CA ARG A 1134 42.94 14.50 -25.87
C ARG A 1134 41.90 14.83 -24.79
N GLN A 1135 41.50 16.08 -24.72
CA GLN A 1135 40.34 16.49 -23.94
C GLN A 1135 39.07 16.44 -24.80
N ILE A 1136 38.05 15.69 -24.36
CA ILE A 1136 36.76 15.61 -25.02
C ILE A 1136 35.69 16.03 -24.01
N GLY A 1137 35.21 17.27 -24.08
CA GLY A 1137 34.26 17.80 -23.09
C GLY A 1137 34.82 17.76 -21.67
N ASN A 1138 34.14 17.04 -20.76
CA ASN A 1138 34.51 16.91 -19.34
C ASN A 1138 35.33 15.66 -19.00
N ILE A 1139 35.89 14.99 -20.02
CA ILE A 1139 36.73 13.80 -19.86
C ILE A 1139 38.08 13.97 -20.58
N LEU A 1140 39.13 13.42 -19.99
CA LEU A 1140 40.43 13.20 -20.64
C LEU A 1140 40.47 11.79 -21.19
N GLN A 1141 40.63 11.65 -22.50
CA GLN A 1141 40.76 10.38 -23.19
C GLN A 1141 42.23 10.13 -23.51
N THR A 1142 42.71 8.93 -23.18
CA THR A 1142 44.05 8.45 -23.53
C THR A 1142 43.92 7.20 -24.38
N GLU A 1143 44.50 7.22 -25.57
CA GLU A 1143 44.54 6.15 -26.55
C GLU A 1143 45.98 5.59 -26.61
N ILE A 1144 46.12 4.28 -26.54
CA ILE A 1144 47.39 3.57 -26.77
C ILE A 1144 47.16 2.59 -27.91
N SER A 1145 47.75 2.88 -29.06
CA SER A 1145 47.57 2.13 -30.30
C SER A 1145 48.83 1.37 -30.68
N ASP A 1146 48.71 0.07 -30.93
CA ASP A 1146 49.76 -0.79 -31.46
C ASP A 1146 49.48 -1.26 -32.89
N ARG A 1147 50.52 -1.76 -33.57
CA ARG A 1147 50.45 -2.38 -34.90
C ARG A 1147 50.71 -3.89 -34.86
N GLY A 1148 50.32 -4.55 -33.76
CA GLY A 1148 50.46 -5.98 -33.53
C GLY A 1148 49.47 -6.83 -34.33
N GLN A 1149 49.29 -8.09 -33.90
CA GLN A 1149 48.42 -9.05 -34.61
C GLN A 1149 46.91 -8.74 -34.48
N GLY A 1150 46.52 -7.80 -33.62
CA GLY A 1150 45.13 -7.42 -33.35
C GLY A 1150 44.46 -8.27 -32.26
N ILE A 1151 43.19 -7.97 -31.97
CA ILE A 1151 42.40 -8.61 -30.91
C ILE A 1151 41.18 -9.32 -31.52
N ASP A 1152 40.95 -10.58 -31.15
CA ASP A 1152 39.80 -11.38 -31.61
C ASP A 1152 38.55 -11.22 -30.73
N SER A 1153 38.71 -10.88 -29.44
CA SER A 1153 37.60 -10.70 -28.49
C SER A 1153 37.89 -9.57 -27.50
N PRO A 1154 37.53 -8.31 -27.83
CA PRO A 1154 37.84 -7.13 -27.02
C PRO A 1154 37.19 -7.11 -25.64
N GLU A 1155 36.09 -7.82 -25.44
CA GLU A 1155 35.38 -7.83 -24.15
C GLU A 1155 35.99 -8.83 -23.16
N LYS A 1156 36.39 -10.00 -23.64
CA LYS A 1156 36.96 -11.08 -22.80
C LYS A 1156 38.36 -10.78 -22.30
N MET A 1157 39.11 -9.92 -22.98
CA MET A 1157 40.49 -9.59 -22.60
C MET A 1157 40.63 -8.86 -21.24
N PHE A 1158 39.53 -8.31 -20.73
CA PHE A 1158 39.48 -7.67 -19.42
C PHE A 1158 38.96 -8.60 -18.31
N GLU A 1159 38.58 -9.84 -18.64
CA GLU A 1159 38.21 -10.84 -17.64
C GLU A 1159 39.45 -11.30 -16.85
N PRO A 1160 39.37 -11.44 -15.51
CA PRO A 1160 40.46 -12.00 -14.73
C PRO A 1160 40.85 -13.39 -15.24
N PHE A 1161 42.16 -13.67 -15.34
CA PHE A 1161 42.73 -14.94 -15.84
C PHE A 1161 42.58 -15.23 -17.34
N PHE A 1162 41.96 -14.34 -18.11
CA PHE A 1162 41.93 -14.47 -19.56
C PHE A 1162 43.25 -13.97 -20.17
N THR A 1163 43.96 -14.85 -20.87
CA THR A 1163 45.19 -14.47 -21.58
C THR A 1163 45.34 -15.24 -22.88
N THR A 1164 45.98 -14.61 -23.87
CA THR A 1164 46.39 -15.23 -25.13
C THR A 1164 47.88 -15.58 -25.15
N LYS A 1165 48.60 -15.34 -24.04
CA LYS A 1165 50.06 -15.51 -23.93
C LYS A 1165 50.39 -16.79 -23.15
N GLU A 1166 51.35 -17.59 -23.64
CA GLU A 1166 51.75 -18.87 -22.99
C GLU A 1166 52.23 -18.71 -21.54
N ASN A 1167 52.79 -17.55 -21.16
CA ASN A 1167 53.30 -17.26 -19.80
C ASN A 1167 52.61 -16.06 -19.12
N GLY A 1168 51.43 -15.63 -19.59
CA GLY A 1168 50.70 -14.49 -19.04
C GLY A 1168 49.63 -14.90 -18.04
N MET A 1169 49.53 -14.26 -16.88
CA MET A 1169 48.49 -14.58 -15.89
C MET A 1169 47.09 -14.02 -16.23
N GLY A 1170 46.96 -13.22 -17.29
CA GLY A 1170 45.69 -12.57 -17.68
C GLY A 1170 45.18 -11.46 -16.74
N MET A 1171 45.87 -11.17 -15.64
CA MET A 1171 45.38 -10.20 -14.65
C MET A 1171 45.68 -8.73 -14.99
N GLY A 1172 46.66 -8.45 -15.85
CA GLY A 1172 47.15 -7.09 -16.07
C GLY A 1172 46.11 -6.10 -16.62
N LEU A 1173 45.27 -6.53 -17.56
CA LEU A 1173 44.22 -5.70 -18.16
C LEU A 1173 43.00 -5.53 -17.25
N ALA A 1174 42.65 -6.57 -16.49
CA ALA A 1174 41.62 -6.51 -15.46
C ALA A 1174 41.99 -5.49 -14.35
N ILE A 1175 43.28 -5.46 -13.95
CA ILE A 1175 43.81 -4.47 -13.01
C ILE A 1175 43.74 -3.06 -13.60
N CYS A 1176 44.10 -2.88 -14.87
CA CYS A 1176 43.98 -1.58 -15.53
C CYS A 1176 42.54 -1.07 -15.56
N ARG A 1177 41.55 -1.95 -15.83
CA ARG A 1177 40.13 -1.59 -15.81
C ARG A 1177 39.69 -1.16 -14.41
N SER A 1178 40.05 -1.93 -13.39
CA SER A 1178 39.71 -1.61 -12.00
C SER A 1178 40.30 -0.27 -11.53
N ILE A 1179 41.57 0.02 -11.86
CA ILE A 1179 42.21 1.30 -11.50
C ILE A 1179 41.51 2.48 -12.18
N VAL A 1180 41.19 2.35 -13.47
CA VAL A 1180 40.52 3.41 -14.24
C VAL A 1180 39.10 3.66 -13.70
N GLU A 1181 38.34 2.61 -13.41
CA GLU A 1181 36.99 2.70 -12.84
C GLU A 1181 37.00 3.31 -11.43
N LEU A 1182 37.99 3.00 -10.60
CA LEU A 1182 38.18 3.63 -9.28
C LEU A 1182 38.39 5.15 -9.38
N HIS A 1183 38.94 5.64 -10.48
CA HIS A 1183 39.09 7.07 -10.75
C HIS A 1183 37.86 7.69 -11.45
N GLY A 1184 36.74 6.96 -11.54
CA GLY A 1184 35.51 7.40 -12.20
C GLY A 1184 35.56 7.33 -13.73
N GLY A 1185 36.55 6.61 -14.27
CA GLY A 1185 36.83 6.46 -15.68
C GLY A 1185 36.29 5.19 -16.31
N ARG A 1186 36.56 4.98 -17.60
CA ARG A 1186 36.25 3.72 -18.33
C ARG A 1186 37.44 3.27 -19.18
N LEU A 1187 37.69 1.97 -19.27
CA LEU A 1187 38.71 1.35 -20.14
C LEU A 1187 38.06 0.33 -21.11
N TRP A 1188 38.37 0.44 -22.40
CA TRP A 1188 37.95 -0.51 -23.45
C TRP A 1188 39.03 -0.66 -24.52
N ALA A 1189 38.82 -1.57 -25.49
CA ALA A 1189 39.73 -1.80 -26.61
C ALA A 1189 38.99 -1.82 -27.94
N GLU A 1190 39.66 -1.33 -28.98
CA GLU A 1190 39.18 -1.27 -30.37
C GLU A 1190 40.19 -1.99 -31.29
N LYS A 1191 39.69 -2.54 -32.40
CA LYS A 1191 40.50 -3.25 -33.39
C LYS A 1191 40.94 -2.30 -34.49
N ASN A 1192 42.25 -2.27 -34.78
CA ASN A 1192 42.79 -1.45 -35.87
C ASN A 1192 42.74 -2.23 -37.20
N ASN A 1193 42.42 -1.55 -38.31
CA ASN A 1193 42.47 -2.11 -39.66
C ASN A 1193 43.67 -1.51 -40.42
N PRO A 1194 44.55 -2.32 -41.07
CA PRO A 1194 44.45 -3.77 -41.29
C PRO A 1194 44.98 -4.67 -40.16
N CYS A 1195 45.76 -4.16 -39.19
CA CYS A 1195 46.24 -4.93 -38.02
C CYS A 1195 46.48 -4.03 -36.81
N GLY A 1196 46.49 -4.62 -35.59
CA GLY A 1196 46.77 -3.93 -34.32
C GLY A 1196 45.55 -3.70 -33.43
N ALA A 1197 45.77 -3.05 -32.29
CA ALA A 1197 44.73 -2.71 -31.33
C ALA A 1197 44.92 -1.33 -30.73
N THR A 1198 43.81 -0.67 -30.39
CA THR A 1198 43.81 0.59 -29.64
C THR A 1198 43.12 0.39 -28.31
N LEU A 1199 43.86 0.55 -27.21
CA LEU A 1199 43.34 0.54 -25.84
C LEU A 1199 43.04 1.98 -25.41
N ILE A 1200 41.80 2.23 -24.99
CA ILE A 1200 41.31 3.58 -24.71
C ILE A 1200 40.82 3.64 -23.28
N PHE A 1201 41.34 4.60 -22.49
CA PHE A 1201 40.76 4.91 -21.19
C PHE A 1201 40.41 6.39 -21.02
N THR A 1202 39.37 6.65 -20.23
CA THR A 1202 38.88 8.00 -19.93
C THR A 1202 39.00 8.31 -18.44
N LEU A 1203 39.25 9.58 -18.10
CA LEU A 1203 39.25 10.09 -16.73
C LEU A 1203 38.41 11.38 -16.65
N PRO A 1204 37.47 11.52 -15.70
CA PRO A 1204 36.64 12.72 -15.57
C PRO A 1204 37.40 13.89 -14.94
N LEU A 1205 37.08 15.13 -15.35
CA LEU A 1205 37.67 16.35 -14.78
C LEU A 1205 37.07 16.70 -13.39
N GLU A 1206 35.81 16.35 -13.15
CA GLU A 1206 35.16 16.46 -11.85
C GLU A 1206 34.96 15.08 -11.23
N THR A 1207 35.59 14.84 -10.09
CA THR A 1207 35.33 13.62 -9.32
C THR A 1207 34.00 13.82 -8.57
N LYS A 1208 32.93 13.14 -8.98
CA LYS A 1208 31.78 12.94 -8.07
C LYS A 1208 32.33 12.20 -6.84
N ALA A 1209 32.38 12.88 -5.70
CA ALA A 1209 32.67 12.24 -4.44
C ALA A 1209 31.63 11.13 -4.24
N ALA A 1210 32.07 9.87 -4.20
CA ALA A 1210 31.21 8.78 -3.77
C ALA A 1210 30.95 8.99 -2.27
N LEU A 1211 29.72 9.41 -1.95
CA LEU A 1211 29.17 9.46 -0.60
C LEU A 1211 28.53 8.10 -0.27
#